data_AF-A0A356B4H5-F1
#
_entry.id   AF-A0A356B4H5-F1
#
_cell.length_a   1.000
_cell.length_b   1.000
_cell.length_c   1.000
_cell.angle_alpha   90.00
_cell.angle_beta   90.00
_cell.angle_gamma   90.00
#
_symmetry.space_group_name_H-M   'P 1'
#
loop_
_entity.id
_entity.type
_entity.pdbx_description
1 polymer ?
#
loop_
_entity_poly.entity_id
_entity_poly.type
_entity_poly.pdbx_seq_one_letter_code
_entity_poly.pdbx_strand_id
1 'polypeptide(L)'
;ENGEYVIGIIKGNTSGIYIPKYIGAEARKRYRSEMIQNIQTQIVEIKLQIEVENDKIKEIQQSKVVLDTEFEEMPPKTDLEASFENMKSLNDHLMSKEKEAAGKEQVSSMFYDKLKNAKTKVLELTKKMELPLNLDAYERAENQCTQYRDRLGDLDTQHAKLIQLLGNIIIYEENIKETSGDIDRISCDLETVFNKIIETKNIRKNYEEILSKPEYEYVRAEIERCVSDLKEIPLRLENAIVRATKNEEKYNNAMGRLEEIGKQIIGLQIQNEGLRDSFILEYELGYVVQYTDEKDCVRIAKKVCSQFKGDDKNGKQRDDYAKTLQDKYHENYNLMAEYSLRMEYIFEQFEDTKNEKLDKILLSRKRLDLLARIQGKEVNFNTLTAYIGDSIAETEKLLRESDRQLFEDILANTVGKKIRARIYHSEQWVKKMNSLMESMNTSSGLSFSLAWKSRVAESEDQLNTKELVDLLQTDAVLLTEESLSRLTEHFRSKIVLARKEQEDKGSSQSFHATMKDILDYRKWFEFQLFYRKTGEIKKELTDNAFYKFSGGEKAMAMYVPLFSAVYARYDGAKKDCPRIISLDEAFAGVDENNIRDMFRLLEELDLSFIINSQSLWGDYETVSSLSIYELIRPNNADFVTTIRYKWNGKVKELVTESL
;
A
#
# COMPACT_ATOMS: atom_id res chain seq x y z
N GLU A 1 76.90 11.50 104.52
CA GLU A 1 76.28 12.50 105.40
C GLU A 1 75.29 13.28 104.56
N ASN A 2 74.01 13.24 104.91
CA ASN A 2 72.91 13.75 104.08
C ASN A 2 72.92 15.28 104.10
N GLY A 3 73.07 15.90 102.93
CA GLY A 3 73.26 17.34 102.72
C GLY A 3 72.02 18.19 103.00
N GLU A 4 71.61 18.24 104.26
CA GLU A 4 70.61 19.17 104.76
C GLU A 4 71.31 20.30 105.53
N TYR A 5 71.13 21.54 105.08
CA TYR A 5 71.52 22.72 105.85
C TYR A 5 70.28 23.50 106.28
N VAL A 6 70.33 24.04 107.50
CA VAL A 6 69.29 24.87 108.09
C VAL A 6 69.89 26.23 108.43
N ILE A 7 69.37 27.29 107.83
CA ILE A 7 69.60 28.67 108.27
C ILE A 7 68.23 29.33 108.42
N GLY A 8 67.78 29.46 109.68
CA GLY A 8 66.46 30.01 109.99
C GLY A 8 65.31 29.17 109.43
N ILE A 9 64.35 29.81 108.74
CA ILE A 9 63.10 29.18 108.28
C ILE A 9 63.27 28.39 106.96
N ILE A 10 64.43 28.45 106.30
CA ILE A 10 64.64 27.80 105.00
C ILE A 10 65.40 26.48 105.18
N LYS A 11 64.80 25.39 104.67
CA LYS A 11 65.42 24.05 104.55
C LYS A 11 65.48 23.65 103.09
N GLY A 12 66.63 23.14 102.63
CA GLY A 12 66.83 22.66 101.26
C GLY A 12 67.91 21.58 101.19
N ASN A 13 67.78 20.69 100.18
CA ASN A 13 68.67 19.55 99.94
C ASN A 13 69.39 19.74 98.59
N THR A 14 70.73 19.68 98.58
CA THR A 14 71.52 19.87 97.35
C THR A 14 71.71 18.53 96.63
N SER A 15 71.08 18.37 95.46
CA SER A 15 71.37 17.28 94.53
C SER A 15 72.74 17.53 93.87
N GLY A 16 73.71 16.68 94.22
CA GLY A 16 75.04 16.70 93.64
C GLY A 16 75.03 16.19 92.21
N ILE A 17 75.20 17.10 91.24
CA ILE A 17 76.01 17.01 90.01
C ILE A 17 76.02 18.45 89.45
N TYR A 18 76.95 19.28 89.92
CA TYR A 18 77.23 20.58 89.30
C TYR A 18 78.70 20.62 88.92
N ILE A 19 78.99 20.47 87.63
CA ILE A 19 80.34 20.68 87.10
C ILE A 19 80.54 22.20 87.01
N PRO A 20 81.58 22.78 87.65
CA PRO A 20 81.77 24.22 87.69
C PRO A 20 82.05 24.79 86.30
N LYS A 21 81.10 25.57 85.75
CA LYS A 21 81.18 26.15 84.40
C LYS A 21 81.91 27.50 84.34
N TYR A 22 82.03 28.20 85.47
CA TYR A 22 82.49 29.60 85.51
C TYR A 22 83.63 29.89 86.50
N ILE A 23 84.04 28.91 87.31
CA ILE A 23 85.10 29.07 88.32
C ILE A 23 86.35 28.31 87.84
N GLY A 24 87.46 29.04 87.68
CA GLY A 24 88.72 28.53 87.12
C GLY A 24 88.94 28.91 85.66
N ALA A 25 90.19 29.24 85.30
CA ALA A 25 90.56 29.61 83.93
C ALA A 25 90.45 28.42 82.95
N GLU A 26 90.79 27.20 83.40
CA GLU A 26 90.70 25.98 82.58
C GLU A 26 89.26 25.56 82.29
N ALA A 27 88.35 25.64 83.27
CA ALA A 27 86.95 25.27 83.09
C ALA A 27 86.23 26.18 82.07
N ARG A 28 86.52 27.50 82.11
CA ARG A 28 86.03 28.46 81.11
C ARG A 28 86.60 28.20 79.71
N LYS A 29 87.86 27.76 79.62
CA LYS A 29 88.49 27.40 78.34
C LYS A 29 87.85 26.14 77.74
N ARG A 30 87.58 25.11 78.55
CA ARG A 30 86.85 23.88 78.14
C ARG A 30 85.42 24.15 77.68
N TYR A 31 84.66 24.93 78.46
CA TYR A 31 83.28 25.28 78.07
C TYR A 31 83.23 26.13 76.79
N ARG A 32 84.19 27.05 76.61
CA ARG A 32 84.34 27.81 75.37
C ARG A 32 84.69 26.91 74.18
N SER A 33 85.60 25.95 74.36
CA SER A 33 85.92 24.99 73.28
C SER A 33 84.75 24.08 72.93
N GLU A 34 83.99 23.60 73.92
CA GLU A 34 82.77 22.79 73.68
C GLU A 34 81.69 23.59 72.94
N MET A 35 81.46 24.85 73.31
CA MET A 35 80.49 25.70 72.61
C MET A 35 80.95 26.06 71.20
N ILE A 36 82.25 26.32 70.98
CA ILE A 36 82.80 26.52 69.63
C ILE A 36 82.61 25.26 68.79
N GLN A 37 82.88 24.08 69.37
CA GLN A 37 82.73 22.81 68.68
C GLN A 37 81.26 22.52 68.35
N ASN A 38 80.33 22.80 69.26
CA ASN A 38 78.89 22.65 69.04
C ASN A 38 78.38 23.59 67.92
N ILE A 39 78.80 24.86 67.95
CA ILE A 39 78.47 25.83 66.89
C ILE A 39 79.09 25.40 65.56
N GLN A 40 80.32 24.85 65.56
CA GLN A 40 80.96 24.32 64.36
C GLN A 40 80.17 23.12 63.79
N THR A 41 79.68 22.19 64.61
CA THR A 41 78.81 21.11 64.15
C THR A 41 77.50 21.64 63.57
N GLN A 42 76.87 22.62 64.21
CA GLN A 42 75.64 23.24 63.68
C GLN A 42 75.88 23.94 62.34
N ILE A 43 77.02 24.63 62.17
CA ILE A 43 77.39 25.25 60.90
C ILE A 43 77.56 24.19 59.81
N VAL A 44 78.15 23.04 60.14
CA VAL A 44 78.32 21.93 59.19
C VAL A 44 76.96 21.33 58.80
N GLU A 45 76.07 21.09 59.76
CA GLU A 45 74.71 20.59 59.49
C GLU A 45 73.90 21.55 58.61
N ILE A 46 73.93 22.86 58.91
CA ILE A 46 73.23 23.87 58.12
C ILE A 46 73.80 23.96 56.70
N LYS A 47 75.13 23.87 56.54
CA LYS A 47 75.75 23.83 55.21
C LYS A 47 75.30 22.62 54.39
N LEU A 48 75.18 21.46 55.04
CA LEU A 48 74.73 20.23 54.39
C LEU A 48 73.25 20.32 53.97
N GLN A 49 72.40 20.95 54.79
CA GLN A 49 71.01 21.25 54.42
C GLN A 49 70.92 22.23 53.24
N ILE A 50 71.76 23.27 53.22
CA ILE A 50 71.83 24.22 52.09
C ILE A 50 72.24 23.50 50.80
N GLU A 51 73.16 22.54 50.88
CA GLU A 51 73.62 21.77 49.72
C GLU A 51 72.48 20.90 49.15
N VAL A 52 71.73 20.22 50.03
CA VAL A 52 70.56 19.40 49.64
C VAL A 52 69.46 20.26 48.99
N GLU A 53 69.14 21.42 49.55
CA GLU A 53 68.12 22.31 48.94
C GLU A 53 68.60 22.91 47.62
N ASN A 54 69.89 23.22 47.48
CA ASN A 54 70.44 23.68 46.20
C ASN A 54 70.39 22.59 45.11
N ASP A 55 70.59 21.32 45.46
CA ASP A 55 70.47 20.23 44.50
C ASP A 55 69.01 20.03 44.06
N LYS A 56 68.03 20.15 44.96
CA LYS A 56 66.60 20.18 44.59
C LYS A 56 66.27 21.34 43.67
N ILE A 57 66.79 22.54 43.95
CA ILE A 57 66.58 23.72 43.09
C ILE A 57 67.12 23.47 41.69
N LYS A 58 68.31 22.86 41.55
CA LYS A 58 68.88 22.49 40.24
C LYS A 58 68.00 21.48 39.50
N GLU A 59 67.48 20.48 40.20
CA GLU A 59 66.61 19.45 39.61
C GLU A 59 65.29 20.05 39.08
N ILE A 60 64.69 20.97 39.85
CA ILE A 60 63.50 21.72 39.44
C ILE A 60 63.81 22.65 38.25
N GLN A 61 64.97 23.32 38.26
CA GLN A 61 65.39 24.17 37.15
C GLN A 61 65.62 23.36 35.86
N GLN A 62 66.22 22.18 35.96
CA GLN A 62 66.37 21.28 34.82
C GLN A 62 65.01 20.82 34.28
N SER A 63 64.10 20.46 35.17
CA SER A 63 62.73 20.05 34.79
C SER A 63 61.96 21.17 34.10
N LYS A 64 62.15 22.42 34.57
CA LYS A 64 61.56 23.60 33.94
C LYS A 64 62.09 23.82 32.52
N VAL A 65 63.40 23.69 32.31
CA VAL A 65 63.99 23.84 30.96
C VAL A 65 63.42 22.80 30.01
N VAL A 66 63.24 21.55 30.45
CA VAL A 66 62.61 20.50 29.63
C VAL A 66 61.16 20.86 29.29
N LEU A 67 60.38 21.31 30.27
CA LEU A 67 58.99 21.75 30.03
C LEU A 67 58.89 22.94 29.09
N ASP A 68 59.81 23.91 29.21
CA ASP A 68 59.86 25.06 28.32
C ASP A 68 60.19 24.61 26.88
N THR A 69 61.10 23.64 26.69
CA THR A 69 61.38 23.08 25.36
C THR A 69 60.20 22.28 24.79
N GLU A 70 59.51 21.47 25.61
CA GLU A 70 58.32 20.72 25.18
C GLU A 70 57.17 21.66 24.79
N PHE A 71 57.05 22.80 25.47
CA PHE A 71 56.05 23.81 25.16
C PHE A 71 56.35 24.55 23.85
N GLU A 72 57.62 24.83 23.56
CA GLU A 72 58.02 25.43 22.28
C GLU A 72 57.92 24.46 21.10
N GLU A 73 58.16 23.15 21.32
CA GLU A 73 57.97 22.11 20.29
C GLU A 73 56.49 21.78 20.02
N MET A 74 55.57 22.22 20.89
CA MET A 74 54.14 21.99 20.70
C MET A 74 53.64 22.74 19.45
N PRO A 75 52.99 22.04 18.49
CA PRO A 75 52.51 22.68 17.28
C PRO A 75 51.53 23.82 17.58
N PRO A 76 51.65 24.97 16.90
CA PRO A 76 50.74 26.08 17.10
C PRO A 76 49.32 25.67 16.70
N LYS A 77 48.33 26.19 17.44
CA LYS A 77 46.90 25.89 17.25
C LYS A 77 46.43 26.10 15.80
N THR A 78 47.01 27.07 15.09
CA THR A 78 46.72 27.36 13.69
C THR A 78 47.08 26.23 12.73
N ASP A 79 48.19 25.51 12.97
CA ASP A 79 48.60 24.38 12.13
C ASP A 79 47.73 23.15 12.37
N LEU A 80 47.30 22.94 13.61
CA LEU A 80 46.35 21.88 13.96
C LEU A 80 44.97 22.14 13.36
N GLU A 81 44.49 23.38 13.40
CA GLU A 81 43.22 23.79 12.77
C GLU A 81 43.29 23.66 11.24
N ALA A 82 44.37 24.12 10.60
CA ALA A 82 44.56 23.96 9.16
C ALA A 82 44.64 22.49 8.73
N SER A 83 45.35 21.65 9.50
CA SER A 83 45.43 20.20 9.24
C SER A 83 44.08 19.52 9.43
N PHE A 84 43.30 19.95 10.42
CA PHE A 84 41.95 19.44 10.65
C PHE A 84 40.96 19.87 9.55
N GLU A 85 41.01 21.12 9.09
CA GLU A 85 40.20 21.59 7.96
C GLU A 85 40.56 20.86 6.65
N ASN A 86 41.86 20.60 6.41
CA ASN A 86 42.32 19.79 5.29
C ASN A 86 41.82 18.34 5.38
N MET A 87 41.88 17.73 6.57
CA MET A 87 41.34 16.37 6.79
C MET A 87 39.83 16.33 6.55
N LYS A 88 39.10 17.34 7.04
CA LYS A 88 37.65 17.44 6.87
C LYS A 88 37.26 17.61 5.40
N SER A 89 37.93 18.50 4.67
CA SER A 89 37.65 18.71 3.24
C SER A 89 37.98 17.49 2.37
N LEU A 90 39.06 16.77 2.70
CA LEU A 90 39.40 15.49 2.06
C LEU A 90 38.34 14.41 2.35
N ASN A 91 37.87 14.33 3.59
CA ASN A 91 36.82 13.39 3.98
C ASN A 91 35.49 13.70 3.27
N ASP A 92 35.12 14.98 3.16
CA ASP A 92 33.93 15.41 2.43
C ASP A 92 34.04 15.09 0.92
N HIS A 93 35.24 15.28 0.34
CA HIS A 93 35.51 14.87 -1.05
C HIS A 93 35.42 13.36 -1.26
N LEU A 94 35.94 12.56 -0.32
CA LEU A 94 35.89 11.11 -0.36
C LEU A 94 34.43 10.63 -0.28
N MET A 95 33.64 11.16 0.65
CA MET A 95 32.21 10.89 0.77
C MET A 95 31.43 11.24 -0.51
N SER A 96 31.77 12.36 -1.16
CA SER A 96 31.17 12.73 -2.45
C SER A 96 31.52 11.72 -3.55
N LYS A 97 32.77 11.24 -3.59
CA LYS A 97 33.22 10.27 -4.59
C LYS A 97 32.65 8.88 -4.37
N GLU A 98 32.50 8.43 -3.12
CA GLU A 98 31.81 7.19 -2.78
C GLU A 98 30.35 7.22 -3.20
N LYS A 99 29.66 8.36 -3.00
CA LYS A 99 28.28 8.54 -3.44
C LYS A 99 28.15 8.52 -4.97
N GLU A 100 29.08 9.14 -5.70
CA GLU A 100 29.13 9.06 -7.17
C GLU A 100 29.39 7.64 -7.66
N ALA A 101 30.27 6.90 -7.00
CA ALA A 101 30.58 5.51 -7.35
C ALA A 101 29.36 4.59 -7.12
N ALA A 102 28.71 4.69 -5.96
CA ALA A 102 27.50 3.94 -5.64
C ALA A 102 26.37 4.23 -6.65
N GLY A 103 26.21 5.49 -7.08
CA GLY A 103 25.25 5.86 -8.12
C GLY A 103 25.55 5.20 -9.47
N LYS A 104 26.83 5.14 -9.87
CA LYS A 104 27.24 4.48 -11.12
C LYS A 104 27.08 2.95 -11.06
N GLU A 105 27.38 2.34 -9.91
CA GLU A 105 27.16 0.90 -9.69
C GLU A 105 25.68 0.53 -9.79
N GLN A 106 24.79 1.33 -9.20
CA GLN A 106 23.36 1.13 -9.30
C GLN A 106 22.87 1.20 -10.75
N VAL A 107 23.32 2.20 -11.52
CA VAL A 107 22.97 2.33 -12.94
C VAL A 107 23.50 1.14 -13.75
N SER A 108 24.73 0.69 -13.48
CA SER A 108 25.32 -0.49 -14.12
C SER A 108 24.54 -1.78 -13.81
N SER A 109 24.13 -1.97 -12.56
CA SER A 109 23.26 -3.08 -12.14
C SER A 109 21.93 -3.06 -12.91
N MET A 110 21.28 -1.89 -13.01
CA MET A 110 20.02 -1.77 -13.74
C MET A 110 20.18 -2.13 -15.23
N PHE A 111 21.26 -1.70 -15.88
CA PHE A 111 21.52 -2.08 -17.28
C PHE A 111 21.85 -3.58 -17.42
N TYR A 112 22.57 -4.16 -16.46
CA TYR A 112 22.87 -5.58 -16.44
C TYR A 112 21.59 -6.43 -16.31
N ASP A 113 20.67 -6.04 -15.43
CA ASP A 113 19.38 -6.73 -15.26
C ASP A 113 18.50 -6.60 -16.50
N LYS A 114 18.45 -5.43 -17.14
CA LYS A 114 17.77 -5.25 -18.43
C LYS A 114 18.35 -6.16 -19.52
N LEU A 115 19.67 -6.26 -19.60
CA LEU A 115 20.36 -7.13 -20.57
C LEU A 115 20.11 -8.60 -20.27
N LYS A 116 20.11 -9.00 -18.99
CA LYS A 116 19.77 -10.36 -18.54
C LYS A 116 18.33 -10.72 -18.92
N ASN A 117 17.37 -9.83 -18.67
CA ASN A 117 15.97 -10.02 -19.04
C ASN A 117 15.76 -10.09 -20.55
N ALA A 118 16.48 -9.27 -21.32
CA ALA A 118 16.46 -9.36 -22.78
C ALA A 118 17.00 -10.72 -23.26
N LYS A 119 18.11 -11.20 -22.69
CA LYS A 119 18.68 -12.52 -23.02
C LYS A 119 17.75 -13.67 -22.66
N THR A 120 17.11 -13.66 -21.48
CA THR A 120 16.15 -14.72 -21.10
C THR A 120 14.94 -14.73 -22.02
N LYS A 121 14.41 -13.56 -22.39
CA LYS A 121 13.30 -13.44 -23.34
C LYS A 121 13.67 -13.96 -24.73
N VAL A 122 14.86 -13.64 -25.23
CA VAL A 122 15.36 -14.21 -26.49
C VAL A 122 15.46 -15.74 -26.36
N LEU A 123 16.06 -16.27 -25.30
CA LEU A 123 16.17 -17.72 -25.10
C LEU A 123 14.81 -18.44 -25.00
N GLU A 124 13.80 -17.84 -24.37
CA GLU A 124 12.45 -18.41 -24.29
C GLU A 124 11.77 -18.47 -25.65
N LEU A 125 11.88 -17.40 -26.46
CA LEU A 125 11.31 -17.35 -27.80
C LEU A 125 12.02 -18.32 -28.76
N THR A 126 13.34 -18.54 -28.58
CA THR A 126 14.14 -19.40 -29.45
C THR A 126 14.16 -20.87 -29.03
N LYS A 127 13.65 -21.24 -27.83
CA LYS A 127 13.67 -22.63 -27.29
C LYS A 127 13.07 -23.70 -28.22
N LYS A 128 12.16 -23.33 -29.11
CA LYS A 128 11.48 -24.24 -30.06
C LYS A 128 12.03 -24.15 -31.48
N MET A 129 13.03 -23.31 -31.73
CA MET A 129 13.63 -23.10 -33.04
C MET A 129 15.02 -23.72 -33.05
N GLU A 130 15.33 -24.56 -34.04
CA GLU A 130 16.67 -25.17 -34.21
C GLU A 130 17.70 -24.21 -34.84
N LEU A 131 17.38 -22.92 -34.91
CA LEU A 131 18.27 -21.89 -35.46
C LEU A 131 19.32 -21.48 -34.42
N PRO A 132 20.58 -21.27 -34.84
CA PRO A 132 21.59 -20.72 -33.95
C PRO A 132 21.20 -19.30 -33.52
N LEU A 133 21.47 -18.95 -32.25
CA LEU A 133 21.24 -17.64 -31.64
C LEU A 133 22.19 -16.56 -32.19
N ASN A 134 22.08 -16.28 -33.50
CA ASN A 134 22.77 -15.19 -34.18
C ASN A 134 21.75 -14.39 -35.01
N LEU A 135 21.85 -13.05 -34.97
CA LEU A 135 20.97 -12.14 -35.70
C LEU A 135 20.94 -12.46 -37.20
N ASP A 136 22.10 -12.73 -37.80
CA ASP A 136 22.22 -13.07 -39.22
C ASP A 136 21.43 -14.32 -39.61
N ALA A 137 21.30 -15.29 -38.70
CA ALA A 137 20.57 -16.53 -38.96
C ALA A 137 19.06 -16.29 -38.99
N TYR A 138 18.55 -15.42 -38.12
CA TYR A 138 17.13 -15.05 -38.07
C TYR A 138 16.73 -14.16 -39.24
N GLU A 139 17.57 -13.19 -39.64
CA GLU A 139 17.32 -12.37 -40.83
C GLU A 139 17.28 -13.22 -42.11
N ARG A 140 18.16 -14.23 -42.22
CA ARG A 140 18.13 -15.17 -43.35
C ARG A 140 16.86 -16.03 -43.33
N ALA A 141 16.44 -16.52 -42.17
CA ALA A 141 15.22 -17.32 -42.04
C ALA A 141 13.96 -16.50 -42.40
N GLU A 142 13.88 -15.25 -41.95
CA GLU A 142 12.77 -14.35 -42.27
C GLU A 142 12.71 -14.05 -43.78
N ASN A 143 13.85 -13.77 -44.40
CA ASN A 143 13.94 -13.57 -45.85
C ASN A 143 13.49 -14.83 -46.62
N GLN A 144 13.90 -16.02 -46.17
CA GLN A 144 13.48 -17.28 -46.79
C GLN A 144 11.97 -17.55 -46.62
N CYS A 145 11.42 -17.27 -45.44
CA CYS A 145 9.98 -17.38 -45.19
C CYS A 145 9.17 -16.43 -46.09
N THR A 146 9.67 -15.21 -46.29
CA THR A 146 9.04 -14.22 -47.18
C THR A 146 9.07 -14.70 -48.62
N GLN A 147 10.23 -15.14 -49.11
CA GLN A 147 10.35 -15.73 -50.46
C GLN A 147 9.47 -16.97 -50.66
N TYR A 148 9.32 -17.82 -49.64
CA TYR A 148 8.43 -18.97 -49.70
C TYR A 148 6.96 -18.54 -49.81
N ARG A 149 6.54 -17.54 -49.01
CA ARG A 149 5.19 -16.97 -49.08
C ARG A 149 4.90 -16.40 -50.47
N ASP A 150 5.83 -15.65 -51.03
CA ASP A 150 5.67 -15.05 -52.35
C ASP A 150 5.52 -16.14 -53.43
N ARG A 151 6.35 -17.18 -53.39
CA ARG A 151 6.24 -18.34 -54.30
C ARG A 151 4.94 -19.11 -54.14
N LEU A 152 4.42 -19.21 -52.93
CA LEU A 152 3.14 -19.88 -52.67
C LEU A 152 1.97 -19.04 -53.19
N GLY A 153 2.03 -17.71 -53.03
CA GLY A 153 1.08 -16.80 -53.66
C GLY A 153 1.12 -16.87 -55.19
N ASP A 154 2.31 -16.94 -55.79
CA ASP A 154 2.46 -17.17 -57.22
C ASP A 154 1.82 -18.49 -57.65
N LEU A 155 2.05 -19.58 -56.89
CA LEU A 155 1.43 -20.88 -57.16
C LEU A 155 -0.11 -20.82 -57.09
N ASP A 156 -0.67 -20.15 -56.08
CA ASP A 156 -2.12 -19.98 -55.93
C ASP A 156 -2.72 -19.20 -57.10
N THR A 157 -2.05 -18.13 -57.57
CA THR A 157 -2.51 -17.40 -58.75
C THR A 157 -2.45 -18.24 -60.02
N GLN A 158 -1.42 -19.06 -60.20
CA GLN A 158 -1.34 -19.98 -61.35
C GLN A 158 -2.38 -21.10 -61.25
N HIS A 159 -2.65 -21.60 -60.05
CA HIS A 159 -3.69 -22.60 -59.82
C HIS A 159 -5.08 -22.04 -60.10
N ALA A 160 -5.37 -20.80 -59.65
CA ALA A 160 -6.62 -20.12 -59.96
C ALA A 160 -6.80 -19.90 -61.48
N LYS A 161 -5.73 -19.51 -62.19
CA LYS A 161 -5.75 -19.42 -63.67
C LYS A 161 -6.04 -20.78 -64.31
N LEU A 162 -5.46 -21.86 -63.78
CA LEU A 162 -5.72 -23.21 -64.28
C LEU A 162 -7.18 -23.62 -64.09
N ILE A 163 -7.78 -23.35 -62.92
CA ILE A 163 -9.21 -23.59 -62.66
C ILE A 163 -10.07 -22.78 -63.64
N GLN A 164 -9.75 -21.50 -63.85
CA GLN A 164 -10.49 -20.66 -64.79
C GLN A 164 -10.41 -21.20 -66.22
N LEU A 165 -9.23 -21.65 -66.67
CA LEU A 165 -9.05 -22.25 -67.99
C LEU A 165 -9.84 -23.56 -68.13
N LEU A 166 -9.87 -24.41 -67.09
CA LEU A 166 -10.72 -25.62 -67.09
C LEU A 166 -12.21 -25.28 -67.17
N GLY A 167 -12.66 -24.25 -66.44
CA GLY A 167 -14.04 -23.77 -66.52
C GLY A 167 -14.39 -23.26 -67.92
N ASN A 168 -13.49 -22.51 -68.55
CA ASN A 168 -13.67 -22.06 -69.94
C ASN A 168 -13.76 -23.23 -70.92
N ILE A 169 -12.96 -24.29 -70.76
CA ILE A 169 -13.02 -25.48 -71.61
C ILE A 169 -14.41 -26.13 -71.54
N ILE A 170 -14.99 -26.27 -70.34
CA ILE A 170 -16.34 -26.84 -70.16
C ILE A 170 -17.40 -25.98 -70.87
N ILE A 171 -17.33 -24.65 -70.71
CA ILE A 171 -18.23 -23.72 -71.39
C ILE A 171 -18.08 -23.83 -72.91
N TYR A 172 -16.86 -23.93 -73.43
CA TYR A 172 -16.64 -24.11 -74.86
C TYR A 172 -17.17 -25.46 -75.37
N GLU A 173 -17.06 -26.54 -74.60
CA GLU A 173 -17.65 -27.84 -74.94
C GLU A 173 -19.20 -27.79 -74.97
N GLU A 174 -19.83 -27.10 -74.03
CA GLU A 174 -21.29 -26.89 -74.04
C GLU A 174 -21.73 -26.05 -75.24
N ASN A 175 -21.04 -24.94 -75.52
CA ASN A 175 -21.32 -24.10 -76.68
C ASN A 175 -21.18 -24.87 -78.00
N ILE A 176 -20.18 -25.77 -78.12
CA ILE A 176 -20.02 -26.63 -79.30
C ILE A 176 -21.21 -27.59 -79.43
N LYS A 177 -21.70 -28.18 -78.33
CA LYS A 177 -22.88 -29.06 -78.34
C LYS A 177 -24.16 -28.32 -78.74
N GLU A 178 -24.38 -27.12 -78.19
CA GLU A 178 -25.52 -26.28 -78.56
C GLU A 178 -25.49 -25.90 -80.04
N THR A 179 -24.33 -25.43 -80.52
CA THR A 179 -24.13 -25.06 -81.93
C THR A 179 -24.34 -26.26 -82.86
N SER A 180 -23.89 -27.45 -82.48
CA SER A 180 -24.16 -28.70 -83.23
C SER A 180 -25.66 -29.02 -83.26
N GLY A 181 -26.36 -28.87 -82.14
CA GLY A 181 -27.81 -29.09 -82.07
C GLY A 181 -28.59 -28.10 -82.95
N ASP A 182 -28.14 -26.86 -83.06
CA ASP A 182 -28.73 -25.88 -83.96
C ASP A 182 -28.47 -26.20 -85.44
N ILE A 183 -27.29 -26.73 -85.79
CA ILE A 183 -26.99 -27.23 -87.14
C ILE A 183 -27.93 -28.39 -87.51
N ASP A 184 -28.17 -29.32 -86.59
CA ASP A 184 -29.09 -30.45 -86.82
C ASP A 184 -30.54 -29.98 -87.02
N ARG A 185 -31.00 -29.01 -86.22
CA ARG A 185 -32.33 -28.39 -86.38
C ARG A 185 -32.48 -27.72 -87.74
N ILE A 186 -31.50 -26.89 -88.12
CA ILE A 186 -31.50 -26.22 -89.43
C ILE A 186 -31.50 -27.25 -90.57
N SER A 187 -30.79 -28.37 -90.41
CA SER A 187 -30.76 -29.45 -91.41
C SER A 187 -32.14 -30.14 -91.55
N CYS A 188 -32.81 -30.44 -90.44
CA CYS A 188 -34.19 -30.96 -90.45
C CYS A 188 -35.17 -29.95 -91.08
N ASP A 189 -35.06 -28.67 -90.75
CA ASP A 189 -35.91 -27.63 -91.33
C ASP A 189 -35.68 -27.52 -92.85
N LEU A 190 -34.44 -27.59 -93.31
CA LEU A 190 -34.12 -27.63 -94.75
C LEU A 190 -34.74 -28.85 -95.44
N GLU A 191 -34.69 -30.04 -94.82
CA GLU A 191 -35.33 -31.24 -95.36
C GLU A 191 -36.85 -31.11 -95.43
N THR A 192 -37.50 -30.56 -94.40
CA THR A 192 -38.96 -30.35 -94.42
C THR A 192 -39.37 -29.34 -95.48
N VAL A 193 -38.59 -28.27 -95.67
CA VAL A 193 -38.80 -27.29 -96.75
C VAL A 193 -38.58 -27.94 -98.12
N PHE A 194 -37.55 -28.77 -98.27
CA PHE A 194 -37.29 -29.49 -99.52
C PHE A 194 -38.43 -30.45 -99.88
N ASN A 195 -38.94 -31.20 -98.90
CA ASN A 195 -40.09 -32.08 -99.07
C ASN A 195 -41.35 -31.30 -99.44
N LYS A 196 -41.62 -30.16 -98.80
CA LYS A 196 -42.73 -29.26 -99.19
C LYS A 196 -42.58 -28.72 -100.60
N ILE A 197 -41.36 -28.39 -101.04
CA ILE A 197 -41.10 -27.96 -102.43
C ILE A 197 -41.41 -29.10 -103.41
N ILE A 198 -41.05 -30.34 -103.09
CA ILE A 198 -41.38 -31.51 -103.92
C ILE A 198 -42.90 -31.75 -103.96
N GLU A 199 -43.58 -31.75 -102.82
CA GLU A 199 -45.04 -31.89 -102.75
C GLU A 199 -45.74 -30.80 -103.56
N THR A 200 -45.32 -29.54 -103.41
CA THR A 200 -45.91 -28.42 -104.14
C THR A 200 -45.64 -28.53 -105.65
N LYS A 201 -44.47 -29.01 -106.06
CA LYS A 201 -44.18 -29.31 -107.48
C LYS A 201 -45.07 -30.43 -108.02
N ASN A 202 -45.29 -31.49 -107.25
CA ASN A 202 -46.15 -32.61 -107.65
C ASN A 202 -47.62 -32.19 -107.73
N ILE A 203 -48.10 -31.40 -106.76
CA ILE A 203 -49.44 -30.80 -106.75
C ILE A 203 -49.61 -29.87 -107.96
N ARG A 204 -48.62 -29.04 -108.27
CA ARG A 204 -48.65 -28.18 -109.46
C ARG A 204 -48.74 -29.00 -110.75
N LYS A 205 -47.97 -30.08 -110.86
CA LYS A 205 -48.02 -31.00 -112.00
C LYS A 205 -49.40 -31.68 -112.14
N ASN A 206 -50.00 -32.11 -111.02
CA ASN A 206 -51.36 -32.65 -110.99
C ASN A 206 -52.41 -31.61 -111.41
N TYR A 207 -52.29 -30.36 -110.96
CA TYR A 207 -53.20 -29.29 -111.39
C TYR A 207 -53.00 -28.92 -112.86
N GLU A 208 -51.76 -28.90 -113.37
CA GLU A 208 -51.47 -28.72 -114.81
C GLU A 208 -52.07 -29.87 -115.66
N GLU A 209 -52.11 -31.11 -115.14
CA GLU A 209 -52.78 -32.25 -115.80
C GLU A 209 -54.33 -32.20 -115.72
N ILE A 210 -54.89 -31.75 -114.59
CA ILE A 210 -56.34 -31.58 -114.38
C ILE A 210 -56.91 -30.39 -115.20
N LEU A 211 -56.13 -29.32 -115.36
CA LEU A 211 -56.48 -28.17 -116.21
C LEU A 211 -56.42 -28.48 -117.72
N SER A 212 -55.87 -29.63 -118.13
CA SER A 212 -55.83 -30.06 -119.54
C SER A 212 -57.06 -30.87 -119.99
N LYS A 213 -58.04 -31.12 -119.11
CA LYS A 213 -59.27 -31.89 -119.41
C LYS A 213 -60.50 -30.97 -119.56
N PRO A 214 -61.20 -30.98 -120.71
CA PRO A 214 -62.24 -30.00 -121.03
C PRO A 214 -63.66 -30.46 -120.64
N GLU A 215 -63.99 -30.58 -119.35
CA GLU A 215 -65.37 -30.89 -118.88
C GLU A 215 -65.79 -30.08 -117.62
N TYR A 216 -65.34 -28.83 -117.52
CA TYR A 216 -65.52 -27.96 -116.33
C TYR A 216 -66.65 -26.91 -116.44
N GLU A 217 -67.79 -27.26 -117.06
CA GLU A 217 -68.96 -26.35 -117.11
C GLU A 217 -70.15 -26.80 -116.24
N TYR A 218 -70.17 -28.02 -115.71
CA TYR A 218 -71.35 -28.55 -114.99
C TYR A 218 -71.34 -28.35 -113.45
N VAL A 219 -70.19 -28.05 -112.84
CA VAL A 219 -70.03 -27.99 -111.36
C VAL A 219 -70.42 -26.61 -110.77
N ARG A 220 -70.73 -25.62 -111.61
CA ARG A 220 -71.10 -24.26 -111.17
C ARG A 220 -72.53 -24.16 -110.64
N ALA A 221 -73.41 -25.11 -110.97
CA ALA A 221 -74.84 -25.06 -110.63
C ALA A 221 -75.20 -25.63 -109.24
N GLU A 222 -74.37 -26.51 -108.66
CA GLU A 222 -74.70 -27.18 -107.38
C GLU A 222 -74.38 -26.30 -106.13
N ILE A 223 -73.58 -25.25 -106.31
CA ILE A 223 -73.10 -24.36 -105.23
C ILE A 223 -74.20 -23.43 -104.71
N GLU A 224 -75.22 -23.10 -105.52
CA GLU A 224 -76.32 -22.24 -105.08
C GLU A 224 -77.24 -22.91 -104.04
N ARG A 225 -77.18 -24.24 -103.91
CA ARG A 225 -78.08 -25.00 -103.02
C ARG A 225 -77.57 -25.08 -101.57
N CYS A 226 -76.27 -24.99 -101.33
CA CYS A 226 -75.66 -25.12 -99.99
C CYS A 226 -75.72 -23.85 -99.11
N VAL A 227 -76.16 -22.70 -99.65
CA VAL A 227 -76.22 -21.43 -98.90
C VAL A 227 -77.42 -21.35 -97.95
N SER A 228 -78.42 -22.23 -98.08
CA SER A 228 -79.65 -22.17 -97.29
C SER A 228 -79.52 -22.74 -95.86
N ASP A 229 -78.53 -23.59 -95.57
CA ASP A 229 -78.40 -24.30 -94.28
C ASP A 229 -77.57 -23.55 -93.22
N LEU A 230 -76.99 -22.39 -93.56
CA LEU A 230 -76.06 -21.63 -92.70
C LEU A 230 -76.73 -20.72 -91.63
N LYS A 231 -78.05 -20.80 -91.41
CA LYS A 231 -78.80 -19.87 -90.53
C LYS A 231 -79.04 -20.36 -89.09
N GLU A 232 -78.83 -21.63 -88.72
CA GLU A 232 -79.20 -22.16 -87.39
C GLU A 232 -78.09 -22.19 -86.31
N ILE A 233 -76.84 -21.93 -86.65
CA ILE A 233 -75.68 -22.03 -85.72
C ILE A 233 -75.56 -20.91 -84.65
N PRO A 234 -76.03 -19.66 -84.83
CA PRO A 234 -75.74 -18.57 -83.87
C PRO A 234 -76.36 -18.72 -82.48
N LEU A 235 -77.50 -19.40 -82.34
CA LEU A 235 -78.32 -19.38 -81.11
C LEU A 235 -77.74 -20.21 -79.95
N ARG A 236 -76.88 -21.21 -80.24
CA ARG A 236 -76.25 -22.07 -79.21
C ARG A 236 -74.93 -21.50 -78.66
N LEU A 237 -74.30 -20.59 -79.39
CA LEU A 237 -73.01 -19.98 -79.03
C LEU A 237 -73.18 -18.96 -77.89
N GLU A 238 -74.26 -18.18 -77.92
CA GLU A 238 -74.51 -17.08 -76.96
C GLU A 238 -74.68 -17.59 -75.51
N ASN A 239 -75.38 -18.71 -75.32
CA ASN A 239 -75.63 -19.29 -73.98
C ASN A 239 -74.39 -19.95 -73.34
N ALA A 240 -73.44 -20.42 -74.15
CA ALA A 240 -72.19 -21.00 -73.66
C ALA A 240 -71.20 -19.91 -73.18
N ILE A 241 -71.18 -18.76 -73.86
CA ILE A 241 -70.32 -17.62 -73.52
C ILE A 241 -70.68 -17.04 -72.14
N VAL A 242 -71.96 -16.90 -71.80
CA VAL A 242 -72.40 -16.32 -70.51
C VAL A 242 -72.03 -17.18 -69.29
N ARG A 243 -71.93 -18.51 -69.44
CA ARG A 243 -71.49 -19.39 -68.33
C ARG A 243 -69.98 -19.41 -68.16
N ALA A 244 -69.22 -19.26 -69.25
CA ALA A 244 -67.77 -19.15 -69.21
C ALA A 244 -67.33 -17.87 -68.46
N THR A 245 -67.93 -16.72 -68.79
CA THR A 245 -67.57 -15.43 -68.16
C THR A 245 -67.82 -15.40 -66.66
N LYS A 246 -68.93 -15.96 -66.17
CA LYS A 246 -69.22 -16.05 -64.72
C LYS A 246 -68.24 -16.95 -63.95
N ASN A 247 -67.74 -18.01 -64.58
CA ASN A 247 -66.76 -18.89 -63.94
C ASN A 247 -65.35 -18.29 -63.98
N GLU A 248 -65.00 -17.55 -65.05
CA GLU A 248 -63.77 -16.75 -65.12
C GLU A 248 -63.72 -15.68 -64.02
N GLU A 249 -64.82 -14.96 -63.76
CA GLU A 249 -64.87 -13.96 -62.67
C GLU A 249 -64.65 -14.58 -61.28
N LYS A 250 -65.21 -15.77 -61.03
CA LYS A 250 -64.98 -16.48 -59.76
C LYS A 250 -63.56 -16.99 -59.62
N TYR A 251 -62.98 -17.49 -60.71
CA TYR A 251 -61.59 -17.95 -60.76
C TYR A 251 -60.61 -16.79 -60.51
N ASN A 252 -60.81 -15.65 -61.19
CA ASN A 252 -59.98 -14.46 -61.03
C ASN A 252 -60.05 -13.88 -59.60
N ASN A 253 -61.24 -13.86 -58.99
CA ASN A 253 -61.39 -13.42 -57.60
C ASN A 253 -60.71 -14.38 -56.59
N ALA A 254 -60.76 -15.69 -56.82
CA ALA A 254 -60.07 -16.67 -55.97
C ALA A 254 -58.54 -16.57 -56.12
N MET A 255 -58.04 -16.36 -57.34
CA MET A 255 -56.63 -16.11 -57.62
C MET A 255 -56.13 -14.83 -56.92
N GLY A 256 -56.89 -13.73 -56.98
CA GLY A 256 -56.54 -12.49 -56.29
C GLY A 256 -56.40 -12.64 -54.77
N ARG A 257 -57.29 -13.43 -54.13
CA ARG A 257 -57.19 -13.71 -52.69
C ARG A 257 -56.00 -14.61 -52.34
N LEU A 258 -55.67 -15.58 -53.19
CA LEU A 258 -54.48 -16.42 -53.01
C LEU A 258 -53.20 -15.61 -53.12
N GLU A 259 -53.13 -14.66 -54.06
CA GLU A 259 -52.00 -13.74 -54.18
C GLU A 259 -51.88 -12.81 -52.96
N GLU A 260 -52.99 -12.31 -52.42
CA GLU A 260 -52.98 -11.45 -51.24
C GLU A 260 -52.53 -12.20 -49.98
N ILE A 261 -53.03 -13.41 -49.76
CA ILE A 261 -52.59 -14.28 -48.64
C ILE A 261 -51.12 -14.67 -48.83
N GLY A 262 -50.68 -14.97 -50.05
CA GLY A 262 -49.27 -15.24 -50.37
C GLY A 262 -48.36 -14.07 -49.99
N LYS A 263 -48.75 -12.83 -50.34
CA LYS A 263 -48.03 -11.61 -49.94
C LYS A 263 -47.99 -11.42 -48.42
N GLN A 264 -49.07 -11.74 -47.71
CA GLN A 264 -49.11 -11.66 -46.24
C GLN A 264 -48.20 -12.69 -45.57
N ILE A 265 -48.16 -13.93 -46.07
CA ILE A 265 -47.28 -14.98 -45.55
C ILE A 265 -45.82 -14.59 -45.72
N ILE A 266 -45.45 -14.14 -46.92
CA ILE A 266 -44.09 -13.66 -47.20
C ILE A 266 -43.73 -12.49 -46.27
N GLY A 267 -44.65 -11.55 -46.07
CA GLY A 267 -44.47 -10.44 -45.13
C GLY A 267 -44.24 -10.90 -43.69
N LEU A 268 -45.01 -11.86 -43.19
CA LEU A 268 -44.86 -12.42 -41.84
C LEU A 268 -43.58 -13.26 -41.67
N GLN A 269 -43.17 -13.98 -42.71
CA GLN A 269 -41.90 -14.73 -42.71
C GLN A 269 -40.71 -13.79 -42.58
N ILE A 270 -40.68 -12.75 -43.40
CA ILE A 270 -39.65 -11.71 -43.36
C ILE A 270 -39.60 -11.01 -41.99
N GLN A 271 -40.76 -10.74 -41.37
CA GLN A 271 -40.82 -10.18 -40.01
C GLN A 271 -40.24 -11.14 -38.95
N ASN A 272 -40.60 -12.42 -39.02
CA ASN A 272 -40.09 -13.43 -38.08
C ASN A 272 -38.58 -13.62 -38.22
N GLU A 273 -38.06 -13.61 -39.45
CA GLU A 273 -36.62 -13.66 -39.70
C GLU A 273 -35.93 -12.43 -39.13
N GLY A 274 -36.42 -11.21 -39.41
CA GLY A 274 -35.84 -9.99 -38.86
C GLY A 274 -35.86 -9.91 -37.32
N LEU A 275 -36.94 -10.37 -36.68
CA LEU A 275 -37.01 -10.47 -35.22
C LEU A 275 -36.08 -11.54 -34.65
N ARG A 276 -35.94 -12.66 -35.34
CA ARG A 276 -35.02 -13.74 -34.96
C ARG A 276 -33.58 -13.28 -35.02
N ASP A 277 -33.18 -12.61 -36.10
CA ASP A 277 -31.83 -12.08 -36.27
C ASP A 277 -31.52 -11.00 -35.23
N SER A 278 -32.51 -10.13 -34.95
CA SER A 278 -32.39 -9.13 -33.88
C SER A 278 -32.16 -9.77 -32.52
N PHE A 279 -32.89 -10.84 -32.19
CA PHE A 279 -32.73 -11.56 -30.93
C PHE A 279 -31.37 -12.26 -30.84
N ILE A 280 -30.89 -12.89 -31.91
CA ILE A 280 -29.60 -13.59 -31.92
C ILE A 280 -28.47 -12.59 -31.63
N LEU A 281 -28.51 -11.42 -32.28
CA LEU A 281 -27.47 -10.40 -32.09
C LEU A 281 -27.50 -9.77 -30.69
N GLU A 282 -28.69 -9.56 -30.12
CA GLU A 282 -28.83 -9.12 -28.72
C GLU A 282 -28.36 -10.20 -27.73
N TYR A 283 -28.56 -11.49 -28.05
CA TYR A 283 -28.10 -12.60 -27.23
C TYR A 283 -26.57 -12.77 -27.27
N GLU A 284 -25.96 -12.54 -28.44
CA GLU A 284 -24.50 -12.57 -28.62
C GLU A 284 -23.75 -11.49 -27.82
N LEU A 285 -24.40 -10.38 -27.47
CA LEU A 285 -23.80 -9.35 -26.59
C LEU A 285 -23.48 -9.89 -25.18
N GLY A 286 -24.08 -11.02 -24.77
CA GLY A 286 -23.70 -11.72 -23.54
C GLY A 286 -24.09 -11.01 -22.23
N TYR A 287 -25.02 -10.04 -22.28
CA TYR A 287 -25.59 -9.39 -21.10
C TYR A 287 -26.59 -10.29 -20.32
N VAL A 288 -27.05 -11.38 -20.94
CA VAL A 288 -27.97 -12.36 -20.35
C VAL A 288 -27.27 -13.71 -20.23
N VAL A 289 -27.70 -14.54 -19.28
CA VAL A 289 -27.13 -15.89 -19.05
C VAL A 289 -27.13 -16.71 -20.35
N GLN A 290 -25.94 -17.18 -20.75
CA GLN A 290 -25.78 -18.03 -21.92
C GLN A 290 -26.14 -19.47 -21.59
N TYR A 291 -27.14 -20.02 -22.28
CA TYR A 291 -27.53 -21.42 -22.21
C TYR A 291 -26.75 -22.23 -23.24
N THR A 292 -25.85 -23.10 -22.78
CA THR A 292 -25.00 -23.96 -23.65
C THR A 292 -25.72 -25.22 -24.14
N ASP A 293 -26.83 -25.61 -23.51
CA ASP A 293 -27.46 -26.92 -23.71
C ASP A 293 -28.58 -26.94 -24.75
N GLU A 294 -28.98 -25.78 -25.29
CA GLU A 294 -30.13 -25.68 -26.20
C GLU A 294 -29.84 -24.74 -27.38
N LYS A 295 -30.07 -25.20 -28.61
CA LYS A 295 -29.75 -24.45 -29.85
C LYS A 295 -30.97 -23.77 -30.49
N ASP A 296 -32.18 -24.04 -29.99
CA ASP A 296 -33.41 -23.48 -30.52
C ASP A 296 -33.64 -22.04 -30.04
N CYS A 297 -33.44 -21.07 -30.93
CA CYS A 297 -33.62 -19.63 -30.69
C CYS A 297 -34.94 -19.27 -29.98
N VAL A 298 -36.06 -19.87 -30.39
CA VAL A 298 -37.39 -19.58 -29.81
C VAL A 298 -37.52 -20.10 -28.37
N ARG A 299 -36.86 -21.22 -28.03
CA ARG A 299 -36.86 -21.77 -26.68
C ARG A 299 -35.96 -20.97 -25.74
N ILE A 300 -34.79 -20.56 -26.23
CA ILE A 300 -33.89 -19.64 -25.52
C ILE A 300 -34.64 -18.33 -25.23
N ALA A 301 -35.31 -17.73 -26.23
CA ALA A 301 -36.10 -16.53 -26.04
C ALA A 301 -37.19 -16.69 -24.97
N LYS A 302 -37.93 -17.82 -24.97
CA LYS A 302 -38.94 -18.10 -23.93
C LYS A 302 -38.33 -18.23 -22.53
N LYS A 303 -37.16 -18.85 -22.39
CA LYS A 303 -36.43 -18.97 -21.12
C LYS A 303 -35.95 -17.60 -20.63
N VAL A 304 -35.36 -16.80 -21.51
CA VAL A 304 -34.93 -15.43 -21.22
C VAL A 304 -36.12 -14.57 -20.78
N CYS A 305 -37.22 -14.56 -21.54
CA CYS A 305 -38.44 -13.85 -21.14
C CYS A 305 -39.02 -14.35 -19.81
N SER A 306 -38.84 -15.63 -19.46
CA SER A 306 -39.29 -16.16 -18.17
C SER A 306 -38.42 -15.68 -17.00
N GLN A 307 -37.13 -15.41 -17.19
CA GLN A 307 -36.26 -14.81 -16.17
C GLN A 307 -36.64 -13.37 -15.89
N PHE A 308 -37.01 -12.61 -16.93
CA PHE A 308 -37.41 -11.20 -16.82
C PHE A 308 -38.90 -11.01 -16.46
N LYS A 309 -39.66 -12.08 -16.19
CA LYS A 309 -41.05 -12.00 -15.69
C LYS A 309 -41.10 -11.41 -14.28
N GLY A 310 -41.00 -10.10 -14.18
CA GLY A 310 -41.00 -9.35 -12.93
C GLY A 310 -40.59 -7.90 -13.12
N ASP A 311 -39.59 -7.65 -13.97
CA ASP A 311 -39.04 -6.31 -14.23
C ASP A 311 -39.92 -5.46 -15.15
N ASP A 312 -40.72 -6.10 -16.02
CA ASP A 312 -41.74 -5.45 -16.86
C ASP A 312 -42.87 -4.78 -16.06
N LYS A 313 -43.00 -5.08 -14.76
CA LYS A 313 -44.07 -4.50 -13.90
C LYS A 313 -43.89 -3.00 -13.64
N ASN A 314 -42.71 -2.44 -13.91
CA ASN A 314 -42.39 -1.04 -13.62
C ASN A 314 -42.80 -0.06 -14.74
N GLY A 315 -43.33 -0.53 -15.87
CA GLY A 315 -43.82 0.34 -16.96
C GLY A 315 -42.77 1.25 -17.61
N LYS A 316 -41.48 1.05 -17.30
CA LYS A 316 -40.36 1.80 -17.88
C LYS A 316 -40.15 1.39 -19.33
N GLN A 317 -40.06 2.37 -20.21
CA GLN A 317 -39.76 2.11 -21.62
C GLN A 317 -38.25 2.07 -21.84
N ARG A 318 -37.81 1.53 -22.99
CA ARG A 318 -36.40 1.41 -23.37
C ARG A 318 -35.63 2.73 -23.24
N ASP A 319 -36.26 3.85 -23.61
CA ASP A 319 -35.67 5.18 -23.57
C ASP A 319 -35.36 5.65 -22.13
N ASP A 320 -36.11 5.17 -21.13
CA ASP A 320 -35.85 5.49 -19.72
C ASP A 320 -34.58 4.80 -19.21
N TYR A 321 -34.34 3.56 -19.66
CA TYR A 321 -33.10 2.84 -19.39
C TYR A 321 -31.90 3.48 -20.09
N ALA A 322 -32.08 3.95 -21.33
CA ALA A 322 -31.04 4.69 -22.06
C ALA A 322 -30.66 6.00 -21.34
N LYS A 323 -31.64 6.77 -20.84
CA LYS A 323 -31.38 7.98 -20.05
C LYS A 323 -30.68 7.68 -18.73
N THR A 324 -31.14 6.66 -18.00
CA THR A 324 -30.51 6.23 -16.75
C THR A 324 -29.04 5.83 -16.96
N LEU A 325 -28.76 5.16 -18.08
CA LEU A 325 -27.39 4.78 -18.45
C LEU A 325 -26.53 6.02 -18.78
N GLN A 326 -27.08 7.00 -19.50
CA GLN A 326 -26.39 8.26 -19.80
C GLN A 326 -26.09 9.05 -18.52
N ASP A 327 -27.04 9.17 -17.60
CA ASP A 327 -26.85 9.87 -16.33
C ASP A 327 -25.72 9.21 -15.52
N LYS A 328 -25.73 7.87 -15.40
CA LYS A 328 -24.68 7.12 -14.69
C LYS A 328 -23.32 7.19 -15.37
N TYR A 329 -23.29 7.25 -16.71
CA TYR A 329 -22.07 7.47 -17.47
C TYR A 329 -21.46 8.84 -17.17
N HIS A 330 -22.27 9.91 -17.16
CA HIS A 330 -21.78 11.26 -16.89
C HIS A 330 -21.34 11.46 -15.44
N GLU A 331 -22.04 10.87 -14.47
CA GLU A 331 -21.63 10.89 -13.05
C GLU A 331 -20.22 10.29 -12.85
N ASN A 332 -19.91 9.20 -13.56
CA ASN A 332 -18.70 8.40 -13.32
C ASN A 332 -17.62 8.56 -14.41
N TYR A 333 -17.82 9.46 -15.38
CA TYR A 333 -16.93 9.64 -16.53
C TYR A 333 -15.47 9.91 -16.11
N ASN A 334 -15.29 10.79 -15.11
CA ASN A 334 -13.95 11.16 -14.63
C ASN A 334 -13.18 10.00 -14.00
N LEU A 335 -13.89 9.06 -13.35
CA LEU A 335 -13.27 7.87 -12.74
C LEU A 335 -12.82 6.85 -13.80
N MET A 336 -13.47 6.85 -14.96
CA MET A 336 -13.25 5.87 -16.04
C MET A 336 -12.49 6.47 -17.24
N ALA A 337 -11.89 7.65 -17.07
CA ALA A 337 -11.16 8.35 -18.13
C ALA A 337 -9.98 7.53 -18.68
N GLU A 338 -9.33 6.73 -17.84
CA GLU A 338 -8.21 5.86 -18.21
C GLU A 338 -8.60 4.82 -19.27
N TYR A 339 -9.84 4.32 -19.24
CA TYR A 339 -10.35 3.30 -20.16
C TYR A 339 -11.02 3.87 -21.41
N SER A 340 -11.04 5.21 -21.57
CA SER A 340 -11.61 5.91 -22.73
C SER A 340 -13.01 5.40 -23.11
N LEU A 341 -13.91 5.31 -22.12
CA LEU A 341 -15.27 4.81 -22.29
C LEU A 341 -16.05 5.64 -23.33
N ARG A 342 -16.61 5.00 -24.37
CA ARG A 342 -17.45 5.63 -25.40
C ARG A 342 -18.85 5.07 -25.37
N MET A 343 -19.82 5.96 -25.56
CA MET A 343 -21.21 5.61 -25.80
C MET A 343 -21.46 5.64 -27.31
N GLU A 344 -21.84 4.50 -27.89
CA GLU A 344 -22.16 4.39 -29.31
C GLU A 344 -23.50 3.66 -29.50
N TYR A 345 -24.20 4.01 -30.58
CA TYR A 345 -25.39 3.28 -30.99
C TYR A 345 -24.98 2.08 -31.84
N ILE A 346 -25.29 0.88 -31.37
CA ILE A 346 -25.05 -0.37 -32.09
C ILE A 346 -26.32 -0.79 -32.85
N PHE A 347 -26.13 -1.55 -33.94
CA PHE A 347 -27.17 -2.05 -34.85
C PHE A 347 -27.87 -0.99 -35.70
N GLU A 348 -27.21 0.14 -35.94
CA GLU A 348 -27.67 1.18 -36.86
C GLU A 348 -27.34 0.78 -38.32
N GLN A 349 -28.04 -0.22 -38.86
CA GLN A 349 -27.99 -0.58 -40.28
C GLN A 349 -29.29 -0.15 -40.96
N PHE A 350 -29.20 0.88 -41.80
CA PHE A 350 -30.26 1.30 -42.70
C PHE A 350 -30.05 0.64 -44.06
N GLU A 351 -30.53 -0.58 -44.23
CA GLU A 351 -30.88 -1.02 -45.58
C GLU A 351 -32.25 -0.43 -45.88
N ASP A 352 -32.36 0.34 -46.96
CA ASP A 352 -33.63 0.91 -47.45
C ASP A 352 -34.45 -0.26 -48.04
N THR A 353 -34.93 -1.13 -47.16
CA THR A 353 -35.81 -2.22 -47.53
C THR A 353 -37.12 -1.60 -47.97
N LYS A 354 -37.60 -1.92 -49.18
CA LYS A 354 -38.89 -1.42 -49.73
C LYS A 354 -40.13 -1.90 -48.94
N ASN A 355 -39.99 -2.23 -47.65
CA ASN A 355 -41.00 -2.84 -46.80
C ASN A 355 -41.07 -2.09 -45.45
N GLU A 356 -42.01 -1.16 -45.32
CA GLU A 356 -42.21 -0.30 -44.13
C GLU A 356 -42.26 -1.06 -42.80
N LYS A 357 -42.65 -2.33 -42.81
CA LYS A 357 -42.76 -3.15 -41.61
C LYS A 357 -41.40 -3.68 -41.12
N LEU A 358 -40.45 -3.92 -42.03
CA LEU A 358 -39.08 -4.26 -41.67
C LEU A 358 -38.34 -3.05 -41.13
N ASP A 359 -38.54 -1.88 -41.74
CA ASP A 359 -37.89 -0.64 -41.31
C ASP A 359 -38.26 -0.29 -39.87
N LYS A 360 -39.54 -0.49 -39.49
CA LYS A 360 -39.98 -0.34 -38.08
C LYS A 360 -39.26 -1.28 -37.12
N ILE A 361 -38.99 -2.51 -37.53
CA ILE A 361 -38.26 -3.49 -36.70
C ILE A 361 -36.78 -3.08 -36.59
N LEU A 362 -36.15 -2.66 -37.68
CA LEU A 362 -34.76 -2.17 -37.71
C LEU A 362 -34.59 -0.88 -36.88
N LEU A 363 -35.54 0.05 -36.95
CA LEU A 363 -35.61 1.22 -36.07
C LEU A 363 -35.73 0.83 -34.60
N SER A 364 -36.56 -0.17 -34.29
CA SER A 364 -36.69 -0.70 -32.93
C SER A 364 -35.48 -1.49 -32.45
N ARG A 365 -34.50 -1.78 -33.32
CA ARG A 365 -33.28 -2.52 -32.98
C ARG A 365 -32.18 -1.63 -32.40
N LYS A 366 -32.15 -0.34 -32.73
CA LYS A 366 -31.12 0.65 -32.31
C LYS A 366 -30.88 0.68 -30.79
N ARG A 367 -29.73 0.21 -30.31
CA ARG A 367 -29.38 0.13 -28.88
C ARG A 367 -28.18 1.00 -28.54
N LEU A 368 -28.22 1.69 -27.40
CA LEU A 368 -27.05 2.37 -26.83
C LEU A 368 -26.18 1.34 -26.07
N ASP A 369 -24.90 1.28 -26.38
CA ASP A 369 -23.94 0.40 -25.70
C ASP A 369 -22.65 1.15 -25.31
N LEU A 370 -21.89 0.55 -24.39
CA LEU A 370 -20.65 1.08 -23.86
C LEU A 370 -19.46 0.29 -24.38
N LEU A 371 -18.59 0.98 -25.12
CA LEU A 371 -17.32 0.45 -25.60
C LEU A 371 -16.19 1.07 -24.79
N ALA A 372 -15.22 0.25 -24.38
CA ALA A 372 -14.04 0.70 -23.67
C ALA A 372 -12.79 0.34 -24.47
N ARG A 373 -11.67 1.02 -24.18
CA ARG A 373 -10.39 0.74 -24.82
C ARG A 373 -9.38 0.26 -23.79
N ILE A 374 -8.98 -1.01 -23.89
CA ILE A 374 -7.94 -1.61 -23.03
C ILE A 374 -6.71 -1.87 -23.90
N GLN A 375 -5.55 -1.33 -23.50
CA GLN A 375 -4.27 -1.55 -24.19
C GLN A 375 -4.33 -1.33 -25.71
N GLY A 376 -5.15 -0.37 -26.16
CA GLY A 376 -5.32 -0.05 -27.57
C GLY A 376 -6.41 -0.82 -28.32
N LYS A 377 -6.98 -1.90 -27.76
CA LYS A 377 -8.09 -2.69 -28.33
C LYS A 377 -9.45 -2.23 -27.80
N GLU A 378 -10.46 -2.21 -28.65
CA GLU A 378 -11.85 -1.95 -28.26
C GLU A 378 -12.45 -3.23 -27.66
N VAL A 379 -13.06 -3.08 -26.49
CA VAL A 379 -13.68 -4.16 -25.73
C VAL A 379 -15.07 -3.75 -25.26
N ASN A 380 -15.92 -4.75 -25.09
CA ASN A 380 -17.27 -4.66 -24.55
C ASN A 380 -17.25 -4.45 -23.03
N PHE A 381 -18.32 -3.87 -22.49
CA PHE A 381 -18.42 -3.50 -21.08
C PHE A 381 -18.23 -4.68 -20.10
N ASN A 382 -18.79 -5.86 -20.40
CA ASN A 382 -18.61 -7.05 -19.56
C ASN A 382 -17.15 -7.53 -19.51
N THR A 383 -16.42 -7.39 -20.61
CA THR A 383 -15.00 -7.73 -20.65
C THR A 383 -14.18 -6.71 -19.87
N LEU A 384 -14.57 -5.44 -19.89
CA LEU A 384 -13.96 -4.40 -19.06
C LEU A 384 -14.20 -4.66 -17.57
N THR A 385 -15.42 -5.01 -17.15
CA THR A 385 -15.69 -5.30 -15.72
C THR A 385 -14.91 -6.51 -15.23
N ALA A 386 -14.81 -7.56 -16.04
CA ALA A 386 -13.97 -8.72 -15.74
C ALA A 386 -12.48 -8.31 -15.64
N TYR A 387 -11.96 -7.54 -16.61
CA TYR A 387 -10.58 -7.07 -16.59
C TYR A 387 -10.26 -6.19 -15.37
N ILE A 388 -11.15 -5.26 -15.02
CA ILE A 388 -10.98 -4.42 -13.83
C ILE A 388 -11.02 -5.29 -12.57
N GLY A 389 -11.95 -6.25 -12.49
CA GLY A 389 -12.01 -7.20 -11.37
C GLY A 389 -10.72 -8.00 -11.21
N ASP A 390 -10.20 -8.54 -12.31
CA ASP A 390 -8.93 -9.28 -12.34
C ASP A 390 -7.74 -8.37 -12.00
N SER A 391 -7.70 -7.15 -12.53
CA SER A 391 -6.66 -6.17 -12.25
C SER A 391 -6.67 -5.73 -10.79
N ILE A 392 -7.85 -5.57 -10.17
CA ILE A 392 -7.98 -5.28 -8.74
C ILE A 392 -7.46 -6.47 -7.94
N ALA A 393 -7.87 -7.69 -8.27
CA ALA A 393 -7.41 -8.90 -7.58
C ALA A 393 -5.89 -9.10 -7.71
N GLU A 394 -5.31 -8.84 -8.88
CA GLU A 394 -3.86 -8.91 -9.13
C GLU A 394 -3.12 -7.81 -8.35
N THR A 395 -3.61 -6.57 -8.40
CA THR A 395 -3.01 -5.44 -7.67
C THR A 395 -3.09 -5.68 -6.16
N GLU A 396 -4.21 -6.18 -5.65
CA GLU A 396 -4.35 -6.58 -4.25
C GLU A 396 -3.36 -7.67 -3.88
N LYS A 397 -3.17 -8.68 -4.74
CA LYS A 397 -2.20 -9.75 -4.49
C LYS A 397 -0.75 -9.23 -4.50
N LEU A 398 -0.41 -8.33 -5.41
CA LEU A 398 0.90 -7.69 -5.46
C LEU A 398 1.13 -6.80 -4.23
N LEU A 399 0.13 -6.03 -3.82
CA LEU A 399 0.17 -5.26 -2.56
C LEU A 399 0.29 -6.20 -1.35
N ARG A 400 -0.36 -7.38 -1.40
CA ARG A 400 -0.21 -8.43 -0.39
C ARG A 400 1.22 -8.87 -0.21
N GLU A 401 1.88 -9.15 -1.31
CA GLU A 401 3.27 -9.56 -1.33
C GLU A 401 4.22 -8.42 -0.94
N SER A 402 4.00 -7.21 -1.46
CA SER A 402 4.86 -6.06 -1.14
C SER A 402 4.78 -5.64 0.33
N ASP A 403 3.56 -5.63 0.90
CA ASP A 403 3.39 -5.33 2.32
C ASP A 403 4.01 -6.44 3.18
N ARG A 404 3.88 -7.71 2.78
CA ARG A 404 4.53 -8.83 3.49
C ARG A 404 6.04 -8.64 3.53
N GLN A 405 6.67 -8.34 2.40
CA GLN A 405 8.11 -8.04 2.32
C GLN A 405 8.49 -6.83 3.18
N LEU A 406 7.69 -5.75 3.14
CA LEU A 406 7.94 -4.57 3.96
C LEU A 406 7.83 -4.87 5.47
N PHE A 407 6.85 -5.68 5.89
CA PHE A 407 6.73 -6.11 7.28
C PHE A 407 7.87 -7.06 7.66
N GLU A 408 8.22 -8.02 6.80
CA GLU A 408 9.41 -8.87 6.97
C GLU A 408 10.66 -8.02 7.16
N ASP A 409 10.88 -7.00 6.33
CA ASP A 409 12.02 -6.10 6.44
C ASP A 409 11.98 -5.26 7.73
N ILE A 410 10.83 -4.72 8.11
CA ILE A 410 10.68 -3.93 9.36
C ILE A 410 10.94 -4.81 10.60
N LEU A 411 10.47 -6.06 10.57
CA LEU A 411 10.58 -7.03 11.68
C LEU A 411 11.97 -7.66 11.75
N ALA A 412 12.55 -8.01 10.60
CA ALA A 412 13.91 -8.53 10.48
C ALA A 412 14.95 -7.47 10.84
N ASN A 413 14.66 -6.19 10.55
CA ASN A 413 15.50 -5.07 10.95
C ASN A 413 15.24 -4.59 12.38
N THR A 414 16.03 -3.58 12.76
CA THR A 414 16.22 -3.03 14.10
C THR A 414 14.93 -2.60 14.83
N VAL A 415 13.78 -2.45 14.17
CA VAL A 415 12.56 -1.92 14.78
C VAL A 415 11.95 -2.91 15.77
N GLY A 416 11.77 -4.17 15.39
CA GLY A 416 11.27 -5.21 16.31
C GLY A 416 12.17 -5.35 17.55
N LYS A 417 13.50 -5.37 17.34
CA LYS A 417 14.50 -5.37 18.42
C LYS A 417 14.41 -4.13 19.32
N LYS A 418 14.20 -2.94 18.75
CA LYS A 418 14.04 -1.68 19.50
C LYS A 418 12.75 -1.65 20.31
N ILE A 419 11.62 -2.06 19.72
CA ILE A 419 10.33 -2.16 20.42
C ILE A 419 10.46 -3.15 21.58
N ARG A 420 11.06 -4.32 21.34
CA ARG A 420 11.35 -5.32 22.37
C ARG A 420 12.18 -4.76 23.52
N ALA A 421 13.28 -4.08 23.21
CA ALA A 421 14.12 -3.44 24.22
C ALA A 421 13.33 -2.42 25.04
N ARG A 422 12.49 -1.60 24.39
CA ARG A 422 11.65 -0.60 25.08
C ARG A 422 10.60 -1.24 25.97
N ILE A 423 9.92 -2.29 25.52
CA ILE A 423 8.97 -3.07 26.31
C ILE A 423 9.66 -3.66 27.54
N TYR A 424 10.80 -4.33 27.35
CA TYR A 424 11.59 -4.90 28.44
C TYR A 424 12.03 -3.83 29.46
N HIS A 425 12.50 -2.68 29.00
CA HIS A 425 12.84 -1.57 29.89
C HIS A 425 11.63 -1.05 30.67
N SER A 426 10.46 -0.94 30.05
CA SER A 426 9.22 -0.57 30.73
C SER A 426 8.82 -1.59 31.79
N GLU A 427 8.96 -2.91 31.54
CA GLU A 427 8.69 -3.94 32.55
C GLU A 427 9.66 -3.87 33.73
N GLN A 428 10.95 -3.71 33.46
CA GLN A 428 11.98 -3.58 34.50
C GLN A 428 11.74 -2.34 35.35
N TRP A 429 11.35 -1.24 34.70
CA TRP A 429 10.98 -0.01 35.39
C TRP A 429 9.77 -0.21 36.32
N VAL A 430 8.71 -0.90 35.88
CA VAL A 430 7.56 -1.24 36.73
C VAL A 430 7.97 -2.11 37.92
N LYS A 431 8.84 -3.11 37.71
CA LYS A 431 9.36 -3.96 38.80
C LYS A 431 10.15 -3.16 39.83
N LYS A 432 11.04 -2.27 39.37
CA LYS A 432 11.82 -1.39 40.25
C LYS A 432 10.91 -0.47 41.05
N MET A 433 9.92 0.15 40.39
CA MET A 433 8.99 1.05 41.07
C MET A 433 8.13 0.31 42.09
N ASN A 434 7.63 -0.89 41.76
CA ASN A 434 6.91 -1.73 42.72
C ASN A 434 7.77 -2.10 43.93
N SER A 435 9.05 -2.41 43.73
CA SER A 435 9.97 -2.69 44.84
C SER A 435 10.12 -1.49 45.78
N LEU A 436 10.22 -0.27 45.23
CA LEU A 436 10.30 0.97 46.02
C LEU A 436 8.98 1.29 46.75
N MET A 437 7.85 1.07 46.06
CA MET A 437 6.53 1.27 46.65
C MET A 437 6.19 0.25 47.74
N GLU A 438 6.71 -0.97 47.65
CA GLU A 438 6.56 -1.99 48.69
C GLU A 438 7.49 -1.75 49.89
N SER A 439 8.68 -1.14 49.70
CA SER A 439 9.57 -0.77 50.81
C SER A 439 9.07 0.44 51.59
N MET A 440 8.23 1.29 50.98
CA MET A 440 7.48 2.36 51.64
C MET A 440 6.30 1.78 52.44
N ASN A 441 6.60 1.16 53.58
CA ASN A 441 5.57 0.79 54.55
C ASN A 441 5.06 2.05 55.26
N THR A 442 4.00 2.65 54.71
CA THR A 442 3.29 3.73 55.39
C THR A 442 2.73 3.21 56.73
N SER A 443 2.84 4.01 57.79
CA SER A 443 2.30 3.69 59.12
C SER A 443 0.78 3.39 59.13
N SER A 444 0.08 3.71 58.03
CA SER A 444 -1.34 3.44 57.80
C SER A 444 -1.65 2.03 57.27
N GLY A 445 -0.64 1.23 56.93
CA GLY A 445 -0.83 -0.12 56.37
C GLY A 445 -1.30 -0.13 54.91
N LEU A 446 -1.07 0.98 54.19
CA LEU A 446 -1.44 1.15 52.79
C LEU A 446 -0.19 0.98 51.92
N SER A 447 -0.26 0.06 50.96
CA SER A 447 0.79 -0.16 49.95
C SER A 447 0.25 0.07 48.56
N PHE A 448 1.03 0.75 47.71
CA PHE A 448 0.69 1.00 46.32
C PHE A 448 1.49 0.06 45.40
N SER A 449 0.92 -0.24 44.25
CA SER A 449 1.60 -1.01 43.21
C SER A 449 1.09 -0.59 41.83
N LEU A 450 2.00 -0.56 40.87
CA LEU A 450 1.74 -0.23 39.49
C LEU A 450 1.64 -1.54 38.69
N ALA A 451 0.59 -1.67 37.90
CA ALA A 451 0.44 -2.74 36.94
C ALA A 451 0.51 -2.17 35.53
N TRP A 452 1.33 -2.79 34.68
CA TRP A 452 1.36 -2.50 33.25
C TRP A 452 0.61 -3.60 32.53
N LYS A 453 -0.61 -3.30 32.06
CA LYS A 453 -1.51 -4.27 31.45
C LYS A 453 -1.65 -4.03 29.96
N SER A 454 -1.76 -5.11 29.20
CA SER A 454 -2.16 -5.10 27.80
C SER A 454 -3.60 -4.59 27.67
N ARG A 455 -3.84 -3.66 26.75
CA ARG A 455 -5.19 -3.30 26.34
C ARG A 455 -5.86 -4.48 25.62
N VAL A 456 -7.16 -4.60 25.84
CA VAL A 456 -8.02 -5.62 25.21
C VAL A 456 -8.23 -5.23 23.74
N ALA A 457 -8.20 -6.23 22.86
CA ALA A 457 -8.43 -6.03 21.43
C ALA A 457 -9.85 -5.50 21.15
N GLU A 458 -9.98 -4.61 20.17
CA GLU A 458 -11.26 -3.96 19.82
C GLU A 458 -12.10 -4.79 18.84
N SER A 459 -11.52 -5.85 18.26
CA SER A 459 -12.12 -6.70 17.21
C SER A 459 -11.58 -8.13 17.28
N GLU A 460 -12.34 -9.12 16.78
CA GLU A 460 -11.95 -10.53 16.71
C GLU A 460 -10.76 -10.81 15.76
N ASP A 461 -10.59 -9.99 14.72
CA ASP A 461 -9.47 -10.10 13.76
C ASP A 461 -8.15 -9.53 14.30
N GLN A 462 -8.15 -9.00 15.52
CA GLN A 462 -6.96 -8.43 16.15
C GLN A 462 -6.31 -9.44 17.08
N LEU A 463 -5.02 -9.74 16.83
CA LEU A 463 -4.16 -10.42 17.80
C LEU A 463 -4.28 -9.74 19.18
N ASN A 464 -4.35 -10.56 20.21
CA ASN A 464 -4.23 -10.07 21.58
C ASN A 464 -2.86 -9.40 21.72
N THR A 465 -2.78 -8.23 22.35
CA THR A 465 -1.54 -7.51 22.60
C THR A 465 -0.43 -8.41 23.18
N LYS A 466 -0.77 -9.39 24.04
CA LYS A 466 0.20 -10.39 24.52
C LYS A 466 0.77 -11.25 23.40
N GLU A 467 -0.10 -11.80 22.56
CA GLU A 467 0.29 -12.63 21.41
C GLU A 467 1.11 -11.82 20.40
N LEU A 468 0.74 -10.56 20.14
CA LEU A 468 1.53 -9.63 19.32
C LEU A 468 2.94 -9.43 19.90
N VAL A 469 3.04 -9.20 21.21
CA VAL A 469 4.31 -8.98 21.89
C VAL A 469 5.17 -10.25 21.86
N ASP A 470 4.58 -11.43 22.07
CA ASP A 470 5.27 -12.72 22.02
C ASP A 470 5.79 -13.01 20.60
N LEU A 471 5.00 -12.70 19.57
CA LEU A 471 5.42 -12.78 18.18
C LEU A 471 6.56 -11.80 17.87
N LEU A 472 6.51 -10.58 18.38
CA LEU A 472 7.59 -9.58 18.27
C LEU A 472 8.83 -9.93 19.12
N GLN A 473 8.67 -10.76 20.15
CA GLN A 473 9.76 -11.28 21.00
C GLN A 473 10.49 -12.46 20.37
N THR A 474 9.83 -13.20 19.48
CA THR A 474 10.44 -14.30 18.72
C THR A 474 11.44 -13.73 17.71
N ASP A 475 12.57 -14.40 17.48
CA ASP A 475 13.53 -13.94 16.47
C ASP A 475 12.92 -14.11 15.06
N ALA A 476 13.19 -13.20 14.14
CA ALA A 476 12.63 -13.22 12.79
C ALA A 476 12.96 -14.52 12.04
N VAL A 477 14.13 -15.11 12.34
CA VAL A 477 14.60 -16.40 11.80
C VAL A 477 13.82 -17.60 12.35
N LEU A 478 13.18 -17.45 13.51
CA LEU A 478 12.45 -18.51 14.22
C LEU A 478 10.93 -18.39 14.08
N LEU A 479 10.42 -17.33 13.46
CA LEU A 479 9.00 -17.13 13.18
C LEU A 479 8.55 -18.05 12.03
N THR A 480 7.49 -18.83 12.24
CA THR A 480 6.86 -19.61 11.18
C THR A 480 6.13 -18.70 10.19
N GLU A 481 5.96 -19.14 8.94
CA GLU A 481 5.21 -18.38 7.92
C GLU A 481 3.77 -18.06 8.36
N GLU A 482 3.15 -18.95 9.13
CA GLU A 482 1.81 -18.75 9.68
C GLU A 482 1.79 -17.62 10.73
N SER A 483 2.76 -17.60 11.64
CA SER A 483 2.91 -16.54 12.64
C SER A 483 3.18 -15.17 12.01
N LEU A 484 3.97 -15.14 10.93
CA LEU A 484 4.27 -13.90 10.20
C LEU A 484 3.04 -13.39 9.44
N SER A 485 2.28 -14.30 8.84
CA SER A 485 1.04 -13.97 8.14
C SER A 485 0.00 -13.37 9.08
N ARG A 486 -0.20 -13.97 10.27
CA ARG A 486 -1.13 -13.45 11.30
C ARG A 486 -0.75 -12.06 11.79
N LEU A 487 0.55 -11.79 11.96
CA LEU A 487 1.05 -10.48 12.37
C LEU A 487 0.89 -9.42 11.27
N THR A 488 1.12 -9.80 10.01
CA THR A 488 0.88 -8.94 8.84
C THR A 488 -0.61 -8.59 8.70
N GLU A 489 -1.48 -9.56 8.91
CA GLU A 489 -2.93 -9.39 8.86
C GLU A 489 -3.43 -8.46 9.98
N HIS A 490 -2.91 -8.59 11.20
CA HIS A 490 -3.20 -7.69 12.31
C HIS A 490 -2.83 -6.22 12.00
N PHE A 491 -1.62 -5.96 11.51
CA PHE A 491 -1.23 -4.59 11.19
C PHE A 491 -2.02 -4.02 10.01
N ARG A 492 -2.39 -4.85 9.03
CA ARG A 492 -3.27 -4.45 7.93
C ARG A 492 -4.66 -4.05 8.39
N SER A 493 -5.29 -4.84 9.25
CA SER A 493 -6.62 -4.50 9.78
C SER A 493 -6.57 -3.16 10.52
N LYS A 494 -5.50 -2.89 11.28
CA LYS A 494 -5.26 -1.58 11.91
C LYS A 494 -5.03 -0.44 10.90
N ILE A 495 -4.31 -0.68 9.80
CA ILE A 495 -4.12 0.34 8.74
C ILE A 495 -5.46 0.68 8.06
N VAL A 496 -6.28 -0.33 7.76
CA VAL A 496 -7.60 -0.11 7.13
C VAL A 496 -8.52 0.68 8.06
N LEU A 497 -8.56 0.31 9.35
CA LEU A 497 -9.32 1.07 10.36
C LEU A 497 -8.82 2.51 10.48
N ALA A 498 -7.50 2.72 10.53
CA ALA A 498 -6.91 4.05 10.60
C ALA A 498 -7.21 4.90 9.35
N ARG A 499 -7.21 4.29 8.15
CA ARG A 499 -7.61 4.98 6.91
C ARG A 499 -9.09 5.36 6.92
N LYS A 500 -9.96 4.46 7.37
CA LYS A 500 -11.41 4.73 7.46
C LYS A 500 -11.70 5.88 8.41
N GLU A 501 -11.08 5.90 9.59
CA GLU A 501 -11.20 7.05 10.51
C GLU A 501 -10.64 8.36 9.94
N GLN A 502 -9.63 8.29 9.07
CA GLN A 502 -9.02 9.45 8.42
C GLN A 502 -9.90 10.01 7.31
N GLU A 503 -10.56 9.15 6.53
CA GLU A 503 -11.58 9.51 5.55
C GLU A 503 -12.76 10.20 6.24
N ASP A 504 -13.24 9.66 7.37
CA ASP A 504 -14.32 10.25 8.18
C ASP A 504 -13.93 11.62 8.77
N LYS A 505 -12.64 11.86 9.05
CA LYS A 505 -12.10 13.11 9.61
C LYS A 505 -11.58 14.08 8.55
N GLY A 506 -11.64 13.74 7.26
CA GLY A 506 -11.20 14.59 6.14
C GLY A 506 -9.70 14.93 6.13
N SER A 507 -8.85 14.10 6.75
CA SER A 507 -7.41 14.37 6.89
C SER A 507 -6.59 13.20 6.34
N SER A 508 -5.87 13.43 5.23
CA SER A 508 -4.97 12.43 4.66
C SER A 508 -3.60 12.50 5.32
N GLN A 509 -3.29 11.52 6.17
CA GLN A 509 -1.92 11.33 6.65
C GLN A 509 -1.13 10.44 5.70
N SER A 510 0.18 10.65 5.63
CA SER A 510 1.07 9.75 4.88
C SER A 510 1.08 8.36 5.50
N PHE A 511 1.27 7.32 4.68
CA PHE A 511 1.41 5.94 5.14
C PHE A 511 2.44 5.78 6.26
N HIS A 512 3.56 6.51 6.19
CA HIS A 512 4.60 6.49 7.21
C HIS A 512 4.12 7.03 8.56
N ALA A 513 3.25 8.04 8.57
CA ALA A 513 2.65 8.56 9.80
C ALA A 513 1.70 7.55 10.44
N THR A 514 0.85 6.91 9.63
CA THR A 514 -0.03 5.81 10.07
C THR A 514 0.79 4.65 10.63
N MET A 515 1.87 4.25 9.95
CA MET A 515 2.75 3.16 10.40
C MET A 515 3.45 3.49 11.73
N LYS A 516 3.95 4.72 11.88
CA LYS A 516 4.55 5.20 13.14
C LYS A 516 3.55 5.12 14.30
N ASP A 517 2.30 5.47 14.03
CA ASP A 517 1.24 5.47 15.04
C ASP A 517 0.85 4.06 15.49
N ILE A 518 0.77 3.13 14.53
CA ILE A 518 0.46 1.72 14.76
C ILE A 518 1.58 1.00 15.53
N LEU A 519 2.84 1.29 15.20
CA LEU A 519 4.02 0.72 15.85
C LEU A 519 4.36 1.39 17.21
N ASP A 520 3.58 2.38 17.65
CA ASP A 520 3.76 3.01 18.95
C ASP A 520 3.24 2.08 20.07
N TYR A 521 4.16 1.30 20.62
CA TYR A 521 3.86 0.34 21.68
C TYR A 521 3.18 0.96 22.91
N ARG A 522 3.31 2.26 23.13
CA ARG A 522 2.66 2.95 24.27
C ARG A 522 1.14 2.90 24.20
N LYS A 523 0.56 2.72 23.01
CA LYS A 523 -0.88 2.58 22.81
C LYS A 523 -1.39 1.17 23.10
N TRP A 524 -0.50 0.18 23.16
CA TRP A 524 -0.85 -1.23 23.37
C TRP A 524 -1.05 -1.56 24.84
N PHE A 525 -0.47 -0.75 25.73
CA PHE A 525 -0.50 -0.99 27.17
C PHE A 525 -1.08 0.21 27.91
N GLU A 526 -1.56 -0.06 29.12
CA GLU A 526 -2.00 0.95 30.05
C GLU A 526 -1.42 0.70 31.44
N PHE A 527 -1.18 1.80 32.15
CA PHE A 527 -0.77 1.77 33.55
C PHE A 527 -1.99 1.85 34.44
N GLN A 528 -2.16 0.86 35.29
CA GLN A 528 -3.21 0.80 36.30
C GLN A 528 -2.56 0.83 37.68
N LEU A 529 -2.99 1.74 38.54
CA LEU A 529 -2.53 1.79 39.92
C LEU A 529 -3.41 0.92 40.80
N PHE A 530 -2.80 0.16 41.69
CA PHE A 530 -3.45 -0.70 42.66
C PHE A 530 -3.01 -0.32 44.07
N TYR A 531 -3.88 -0.54 45.03
CA TYR A 531 -3.59 -0.36 46.43
C TYR A 531 -3.96 -1.61 47.24
N ARG A 532 -3.31 -1.80 48.38
CA ARG A 532 -3.60 -2.86 49.35
C ARG A 532 -3.55 -2.28 50.76
N LYS A 533 -4.65 -2.43 51.51
CA LYS A 533 -4.74 -2.12 52.94
C LYS A 533 -4.44 -3.38 53.76
N THR A 534 -3.91 -3.22 54.97
CA THR A 534 -3.61 -4.35 55.88
C THR A 534 -4.82 -5.28 56.02
N GLY A 535 -4.65 -6.54 55.64
CA GLY A 535 -5.71 -7.57 55.70
C GLY A 535 -6.68 -7.60 54.52
N GLU A 536 -6.59 -6.67 53.55
CA GLU A 536 -7.41 -6.68 52.33
C GLU A 536 -6.67 -7.23 51.10
N ILE A 537 -7.44 -7.69 50.13
CA ILE A 537 -6.94 -8.08 48.80
C ILE A 537 -6.59 -6.81 48.01
N LYS A 538 -5.59 -6.91 47.14
CA LYS A 538 -5.18 -5.85 46.21
C LYS A 538 -6.37 -5.41 45.33
N LYS A 539 -6.67 -4.10 45.33
CA LYS A 539 -7.77 -3.47 44.56
C LYS A 539 -7.23 -2.37 43.65
N GLU A 540 -7.92 -2.15 42.54
CA GLU A 540 -7.58 -1.07 41.60
C GLU A 540 -7.97 0.30 42.17
N LEU A 541 -7.08 1.28 42.02
CA LEU A 541 -7.34 2.65 42.43
C LEU A 541 -8.18 3.36 41.37
N THR A 542 -9.49 3.23 41.49
CA THR A 542 -10.48 4.01 40.72
C THR A 542 -10.76 5.35 41.40
N ASP A 543 -11.36 6.31 40.69
CA ASP A 543 -11.79 7.60 41.27
C ASP A 543 -12.63 7.40 42.54
N ASN A 544 -13.56 6.43 42.51
CA ASN A 544 -14.38 6.07 43.67
C ASN A 544 -13.57 5.55 44.85
N ALA A 545 -12.48 4.83 44.61
CA ALA A 545 -11.57 4.38 45.66
C ALA A 545 -10.71 5.53 46.19
N PHE A 546 -10.24 6.40 45.29
CA PHE A 546 -9.47 7.60 45.62
C PHE A 546 -10.24 8.56 46.53
N TYR A 547 -11.53 8.81 46.26
CA TYR A 547 -12.34 9.71 47.11
C TYR A 547 -12.54 9.20 48.54
N LYS A 548 -12.41 7.89 48.78
CA LYS A 548 -12.54 7.26 50.12
C LYS A 548 -11.27 7.32 50.98
N PHE A 549 -10.15 7.74 50.41
CA PHE A 549 -8.89 7.87 51.15
C PHE A 549 -8.88 9.09 52.08
N SER A 550 -8.09 9.01 53.15
CA SER A 550 -7.81 10.15 54.03
C SER A 550 -7.01 11.24 53.30
N GLY A 551 -6.91 12.45 53.88
CA GLY A 551 -6.15 13.56 53.26
C GLY A 551 -4.70 13.19 52.94
N GLY A 552 -3.99 12.55 53.88
CA GLY A 552 -2.63 12.05 53.68
C GLY A 552 -2.56 10.90 52.66
N GLU A 553 -3.49 9.93 52.71
CA GLU A 553 -3.54 8.83 51.75
C GLU A 553 -3.81 9.31 50.30
N LYS A 554 -4.63 10.35 50.13
CA LYS A 554 -4.89 10.99 48.82
C LYS A 554 -3.65 11.64 48.24
N ALA A 555 -2.90 12.36 49.07
CA ALA A 555 -1.66 12.99 48.65
C ALA A 555 -0.63 11.95 48.22
N MET A 556 -0.45 10.86 49.00
CA MET A 556 0.44 9.76 48.64
C MET A 556 0.03 9.12 47.30
N ALA A 557 -1.27 8.84 47.11
CA ALA A 557 -1.80 8.28 45.88
C ALA A 557 -1.59 9.18 44.64
N MET A 558 -1.47 10.50 44.82
CA MET A 558 -1.14 11.45 43.76
C MET A 558 0.37 11.57 43.50
N TYR A 559 1.16 11.78 44.55
CA TYR A 559 2.58 12.09 44.40
C TYR A 559 3.40 10.87 43.98
N VAL A 560 3.07 9.67 44.46
CA VAL A 560 3.81 8.45 44.12
C VAL A 560 3.82 8.21 42.60
N PRO A 561 2.68 8.22 41.87
CA PRO A 561 2.67 8.15 40.41
C PRO A 561 3.42 9.31 39.72
N LEU A 562 3.33 10.53 40.25
CA LEU A 562 4.01 11.70 39.67
C LEU A 562 5.52 11.58 39.78
N PHE A 563 6.05 11.26 40.96
CA PHE A 563 7.49 11.06 41.17
C PHE A 563 7.99 9.88 40.33
N SER A 564 7.16 8.84 40.21
CA SER A 564 7.44 7.71 39.32
C SER A 564 7.59 8.17 37.86
N ALA A 565 6.65 8.98 37.36
CA ALA A 565 6.68 9.48 36.00
C ALA A 565 7.87 10.42 35.73
N VAL A 566 8.19 11.29 36.69
CA VAL A 566 9.35 12.20 36.64
C VAL A 566 10.66 11.40 36.62
N TYR A 567 10.78 10.42 37.50
CA TYR A 567 11.93 9.51 37.54
C TYR A 567 12.11 8.77 36.21
N ALA A 568 11.02 8.22 35.64
CA ALA A 568 11.06 7.55 34.33
C ALA A 568 11.55 8.46 33.21
N ARG A 569 11.17 9.75 33.26
CA ARG A 569 11.61 10.75 32.30
C ARG A 569 13.10 11.05 32.41
N TYR A 570 13.61 11.19 33.63
CA TYR A 570 15.03 11.41 33.89
C TYR A 570 15.90 10.19 33.59
N ASP A 571 15.38 8.98 33.76
CA ASP A 571 16.11 7.75 33.40
C ASP A 571 16.39 7.65 31.89
N GLY A 572 15.55 8.27 31.06
CA GLY A 572 15.77 8.42 29.62
C GLY A 572 16.74 9.54 29.23
N ALA A 573 17.20 10.37 30.17
CA ALA A 573 18.13 11.46 29.92
C ALA A 573 19.60 10.98 29.95
N LYS A 574 20.55 11.86 29.65
CA LYS A 574 21.98 11.54 29.76
C LYS A 574 22.38 11.32 31.22
N LYS A 575 23.46 10.55 31.46
CA LYS A 575 23.95 10.20 32.81
C LYS A 575 24.34 11.41 33.67
N ASP A 576 24.77 12.48 33.03
CA ASP A 576 25.17 13.78 33.61
C ASP A 576 24.00 14.76 33.77
N CYS A 577 22.77 14.36 33.41
CA CYS A 577 21.60 15.23 33.54
C CYS A 577 21.21 15.41 35.01
N PRO A 578 21.16 16.66 35.53
CA PRO A 578 20.68 16.91 36.89
C PRO A 578 19.20 16.56 37.02
N ARG A 579 18.86 15.77 38.03
CA ARG A 579 17.52 15.24 38.28
C ARG A 579 16.75 16.12 39.25
N ILE A 580 16.22 17.25 38.78
CA ILE A 580 15.58 18.25 39.66
C ILE A 580 14.05 18.19 39.58
N ILE A 581 13.37 18.24 40.72
CA ILE A 581 11.92 18.44 40.82
C ILE A 581 11.62 19.71 41.63
N SER A 582 10.67 20.52 41.16
CA SER A 582 10.19 21.69 41.90
C SER A 582 8.75 21.47 42.34
N LEU A 583 8.45 21.66 43.62
CA LEU A 583 7.10 21.53 44.16
C LEU A 583 6.71 22.81 44.88
N ASP A 584 5.61 23.41 44.45
CA ASP A 584 4.97 24.50 45.16
C ASP A 584 3.95 23.93 46.15
N GLU A 585 3.84 24.54 47.32
CA GLU A 585 2.99 24.06 48.43
C GLU A 585 3.14 22.56 48.74
N ALA A 586 4.38 22.08 48.79
CA ALA A 586 4.63 20.65 48.88
C ALA A 586 4.07 20.06 50.19
N PHE A 587 3.46 18.89 50.05
CA PHE A 587 2.92 18.07 51.12
C PHE A 587 1.91 18.79 52.04
N ALA A 588 1.24 19.84 51.55
CA ALA A 588 0.14 20.47 52.28
C ALA A 588 -0.97 19.46 52.59
N GLY A 589 -1.42 19.42 53.86
CA GLY A 589 -2.48 18.51 54.31
C GLY A 589 -2.05 17.05 54.51
N VAL A 590 -0.75 16.76 54.51
CA VAL A 590 -0.17 15.44 54.79
C VAL A 590 0.38 15.40 56.22
N ASP A 591 0.27 14.26 56.90
CA ASP A 591 0.83 14.01 58.22
C ASP A 591 2.34 13.77 58.18
N GLU A 592 3.04 14.11 59.27
CA GLU A 592 4.51 14.09 59.34
C GLU A 592 5.15 12.74 58.96
N ASN A 593 4.51 11.61 59.32
CA ASN A 593 5.02 10.29 58.98
C ASN A 593 5.02 10.03 57.47
N ASN A 594 3.95 10.42 56.78
CA ASN A 594 3.86 10.27 55.33
C ASN A 594 4.78 11.27 54.61
N ILE A 595 4.97 12.48 55.16
CA ILE A 595 5.95 13.45 54.65
C ILE A 595 7.38 12.87 54.67
N ARG A 596 7.77 12.24 55.78
CA ARG A 596 9.07 11.57 55.91
C ARG A 596 9.27 10.51 54.82
N ASP A 597 8.25 9.69 54.58
CA ASP A 597 8.28 8.61 53.58
C ASP A 597 8.34 9.17 52.15
N MET A 598 7.70 10.32 51.89
CA MET A 598 7.81 11.02 50.59
C MET A 598 9.20 11.60 50.34
N PHE A 599 9.87 12.14 51.35
CA PHE A 599 11.27 12.56 51.24
C PHE A 599 12.21 11.37 51.01
N ARG A 600 11.96 10.25 51.69
CA ARG A 600 12.69 9.01 51.46
C ARG A 600 12.57 8.56 50.01
N LEU A 601 11.38 8.64 49.43
CA LEU A 601 11.15 8.29 48.03
C LEU A 601 11.94 9.20 47.08
N LEU A 602 11.99 10.51 47.35
CA LEU A 602 12.76 11.45 46.54
C LEU A 602 14.26 11.12 46.56
N GLU A 603 14.81 10.78 47.72
CA GLU A 603 16.21 10.36 47.88
C GLU A 603 16.49 8.99 47.23
N GLU A 604 15.63 7.98 47.44
CA GLU A 604 15.81 6.66 46.82
C GLU A 604 15.69 6.71 45.27
N LEU A 605 14.94 7.68 44.74
CA LEU A 605 14.83 7.95 43.30
C LEU A 605 15.97 8.84 42.76
N ASP A 606 16.89 9.29 43.61
CA ASP A 606 17.98 10.22 43.27
C ASP A 606 17.45 11.51 42.62
N LEU A 607 16.37 12.06 43.20
CA LEU A 607 15.75 13.31 42.77
C LEU A 607 16.17 14.44 43.70
N SER A 608 16.93 15.40 43.17
CA SER A 608 17.15 16.68 43.82
C SER A 608 15.86 17.50 43.80
N PHE A 609 15.56 18.24 44.86
CA PHE A 609 14.29 18.94 44.97
C PHE A 609 14.44 20.41 45.39
N ILE A 610 13.55 21.25 44.86
CA ILE A 610 13.34 22.64 45.28
C ILE A 610 11.87 22.73 45.71
N ILE A 611 11.65 23.00 46.99
CA ILE A 611 10.32 22.90 47.58
C ILE A 611 9.97 24.22 48.26
N ASN A 612 8.73 24.66 48.06
CA ASN A 612 8.11 25.74 48.84
C ASN A 612 7.01 25.16 49.73
N SER A 613 6.91 25.65 50.97
CA SER A 613 5.88 25.24 51.93
C SER A 613 5.73 26.25 53.06
N GLN A 614 4.52 26.35 53.63
CA GLN A 614 4.23 27.24 54.76
C GLN A 614 4.62 26.64 56.11
N SER A 615 4.62 25.31 56.24
CA SER A 615 4.78 24.61 57.53
C SER A 615 5.89 23.55 57.53
N LEU A 616 6.53 23.31 56.39
CA LEU A 616 7.50 22.24 56.22
C LEU A 616 8.93 22.78 56.22
N TRP A 617 9.79 22.20 57.07
CA TRP A 617 11.22 22.52 57.11
C TRP A 617 12.08 21.50 56.36
N GLY A 618 11.61 20.26 56.20
CA GLY A 618 12.37 19.18 55.56
C GLY A 618 13.48 18.58 56.44
N ASP A 619 13.41 18.80 57.75
CA ASP A 619 14.35 18.33 58.78
C ASP A 619 14.09 16.88 59.21
N TYR A 620 13.92 16.00 58.22
CA TYR A 620 13.72 14.57 58.43
C TYR A 620 15.03 13.80 58.29
N GLU A 621 15.17 12.71 59.06
CA GLU A 621 16.31 11.77 58.98
C GLU A 621 16.47 11.12 57.59
N THR A 622 15.41 11.12 56.79
CA THR A 622 15.40 10.58 55.43
C THR A 622 16.02 11.53 54.41
N VAL A 623 16.26 12.79 54.76
CA VAL A 623 16.90 13.80 53.89
C VAL A 623 18.37 13.93 54.27
N SER A 624 19.27 13.71 53.30
CA SER A 624 20.72 13.70 53.54
C SER A 624 21.28 15.10 53.84
N SER A 625 20.91 16.10 53.04
CA SER A 625 21.24 17.51 53.29
C SER A 625 20.26 18.45 52.58
N LEU A 626 19.94 19.58 53.21
CA LEU A 626 19.03 20.58 52.65
C LEU A 626 19.51 22.00 52.98
N SER A 627 19.39 22.92 52.01
CA SER A 627 19.48 24.37 52.28
C SER A 627 18.07 24.92 52.44
N ILE A 628 17.78 25.51 53.59
CA ILE A 628 16.45 26.02 53.93
C ILE A 628 16.52 27.55 53.96
N TYR A 629 15.61 28.19 53.25
CA TYR A 629 15.45 29.65 53.29
C TYR A 629 14.07 29.99 53.86
N GLU A 630 14.07 30.61 55.04
CA GLU A 630 12.87 31.14 55.65
C GLU A 630 12.63 32.56 55.14
N LEU A 631 11.49 32.77 54.49
CA LEU A 631 11.10 34.06 53.93
C LEU A 631 10.20 34.79 54.93
N ILE A 632 10.71 35.84 55.55
CA ILE A 632 9.98 36.63 56.53
C ILE A 632 9.60 37.96 55.89
N ARG A 633 8.30 38.24 55.82
CA ARG A 633 7.78 39.56 55.48
C ARG A 633 7.29 40.25 56.76
N PRO A 634 7.95 41.31 57.23
CA PRO A 634 7.44 42.12 58.33
C PRO A 634 6.07 42.74 57.97
N ASN A 635 5.18 42.87 58.94
CA ASN A 635 3.85 43.45 58.73
C ASN A 635 3.95 44.85 58.08
N ASN A 636 3.24 45.06 56.96
CA ASN A 636 3.24 46.29 56.16
C ASN A 636 4.59 46.70 55.53
N ALA A 637 5.55 45.79 55.39
CA ALA A 637 6.77 46.05 54.64
C ALA A 637 6.66 45.64 53.16
N ASP A 638 7.31 46.41 52.29
CA ASP A 638 7.43 46.15 50.84
C ASP A 638 8.65 45.28 50.49
N PHE A 639 9.35 44.75 51.49
CA PHE A 639 10.52 43.89 51.31
C PHE A 639 10.35 42.56 52.06
N VAL A 640 11.07 41.53 51.59
CA VAL A 640 11.13 40.20 52.17
C VAL A 640 12.56 39.95 52.65
N THR A 641 12.73 39.53 53.90
CA THR A 641 14.02 39.15 54.48
C THR A 641 14.17 37.63 54.43
N THR A 642 15.36 37.15 54.08
CA THR A 642 15.67 35.72 53.99
C THR A 642 16.58 35.29 55.13
N ILE A 643 16.18 34.28 55.91
CA ILE A 643 17.04 33.61 56.89
C ILE A 643 17.46 32.25 56.34
N ARG A 644 18.77 31.97 56.32
CA ARG A 644 19.32 30.73 55.78
C ARG A 644 19.67 29.73 56.89
N TYR A 645 19.18 28.51 56.75
CA TYR A 645 19.57 27.36 57.56
C TYR A 645 20.15 26.26 56.67
N LYS A 646 20.96 25.37 57.26
CA LYS A 646 21.48 24.17 56.62
C LYS A 646 21.10 22.95 57.47
N TRP A 647 20.48 21.96 56.83
CA TRP A 647 20.27 20.63 57.39
C TRP A 647 21.41 19.72 56.95
N ASN A 648 22.07 19.06 57.91
CA ASN A 648 23.19 18.14 57.66
C ASN A 648 22.80 16.66 57.80
N GLY A 649 21.50 16.34 57.79
CA GLY A 649 20.97 15.00 58.02
C GLY A 649 20.68 14.68 59.49
N LYS A 650 21.10 15.54 60.43
CA LYS A 650 20.89 15.33 61.88
C LYS A 650 20.43 16.57 62.63
N VAL A 651 21.01 17.73 62.32
CA VAL A 651 20.75 19.00 63.01
C VAL A 651 20.56 20.13 62.00
N LYS A 652 19.62 21.02 62.31
CA LYS A 652 19.39 22.28 61.58
C LYS A 652 20.30 23.37 62.15
N GLU A 653 21.24 23.83 61.34
CA GLU A 653 22.22 24.86 61.72
C GLU A 653 21.87 26.19 61.05
N LEU A 654 21.93 27.29 61.80
CA LEU A 654 21.77 28.64 61.25
C LEU A 654 23.06 29.05 60.54
N VAL A 655 22.96 29.50 59.29
CA VAL A 655 24.11 30.00 58.53
C VAL A 655 24.21 31.51 58.76
N THR A 656 25.14 31.91 59.63
CA THR A 656 25.36 33.32 60.01
C THR A 656 26.30 34.08 59.07
N GLU A 657 27.03 33.39 58.20
CA GLU A 657 27.92 34.04 57.22
C GLU A 657 27.16 34.45 55.97
N SER A 658 27.04 35.76 55.78
CA SER A 658 26.71 36.39 54.50
C SER A 658 27.85 36.12 53.51
N LEU A 659 27.52 35.56 52.35
CA LEU A 659 28.38 35.63 51.17
C LEU A 659 28.52 37.09 50.71
#